data_AF-A0A9W2Y3H5-F1
#
_entry.id   AF-A0A9W2Y3H5-F1
#
_cell.length_a   1.000
_cell.length_b   1.000
_cell.length_c   1.000
_cell.angle_alpha   90.00
_cell.angle_beta   90.00
_cell.angle_gamma   90.00
#
_symmetry.space_group_name_H-M   'P 1'
#
loop_
_entity.id
_entity.type
_entity.pdbx_description
1 polymer ?
#
loop_
_entity_poly.entity_id
_entity_poly.type
_entity_poly.pdbx_seq_one_letter_code
_entity_poly.pdbx_strand_id
1 'polypeptide(L)'
;MVDAAAAEQFLDANPQFAKQYYDTNFRPKVISDLLDGNRTTAVDISKFHDLTAVDESEILFDLVRDIQDNLQMEKSLFKLMRHISFMMRADRMSLFMYRQRNGVAELATRLFNVHKDSVFDECLVPPDSEIVYPLDIGIVGHVASSKKMVNIPDVSQSPYYSKFVDELTEYQTRNVLAIPIMNGKDMVAVMMAVNKLDGPHFNVKDEEILNKYLNFANLVLRVFHLNYLHNCETRRGQVLLWSASKVFEELTDIERQFHKALYTVRAFLNCDRYSVGLLDMTKTKEFFDMWPVLMGEVPPYDGPKTPDGREIIFYKVIDYILHGKEDIKVIPNPPADHWALVSGLPTYVAETGLICNIMNAAEDEFFDFQTEPLDESGWTIKNVLSMPIVNKKEEIVGVATFYNRKDGKPFDEMDETLMESLTQFLGWSVLNTDTYDKMNKLENRKDIFQDMVLYHVKCRKDEIQKILNTRERWGKEPDECEEEELQEILTEVLPNAKKAEILEFHFCDFDHSELDLVKCGIRMYYELKVVDKFHIPREVLVRFMYSLSKGYRKITYHNWRHGFNVGQTMFTLLMTGDLKRYYTDLECMAMVTAGFCHDIDHRGTNNLYQMKSGNPLAKLHGSSILERHHLEFSKTLLRDESLNIYQNLNRRQHEVVIHLMDVAIIATDLALYFKKRTMFQKIVDQSKTYENWNDWTKYMMLETTRKEIVMAMMMTACDLSAIAKPWEIQSKVALSVAAEFWEQGDLERTVLEQQPIPMMDRNKADELPKLQCGFIDFVCSFVYKEFSRFHVEITPMLERLMNNRKEWNALKEQHEAKVAAMEAANKAKEEAAAARRAWCLLHCRAAVCCSHDCPTDSSRGRQDRKRLTEPQSSSSCFNSELHEQSPEVRFTNGRNEIFNGF
;
A
#
# COMPACT_ATOMS: atom_id res chain seq x y z
N MET A 1 -78.50 -40.20 11.99
CA MET A 1 -78.64 -39.54 10.67
C MET A 1 -79.85 -38.64 10.77
N VAL A 2 -79.64 -37.33 10.77
CA VAL A 2 -80.71 -36.34 10.82
C VAL A 2 -81.26 -36.20 9.39
N ASP A 3 -82.58 -36.28 9.24
CA ASP A 3 -83.27 -36.03 7.97
C ASP A 3 -82.91 -34.63 7.45
N ALA A 4 -82.67 -34.48 6.14
CA ALA A 4 -82.31 -33.20 5.53
C ALA A 4 -83.37 -32.13 5.82
N ALA A 5 -84.65 -32.52 5.84
CA ALA A 5 -85.76 -31.65 6.21
C ALA A 5 -85.70 -31.22 7.68
N ALA A 6 -85.27 -32.10 8.58
CA ALA A 6 -85.12 -31.78 10.01
C ALA A 6 -83.89 -30.90 10.29
N ALA A 7 -82.82 -31.04 9.50
CA ALA A 7 -81.64 -30.18 9.56
C ALA A 7 -81.94 -28.77 9.03
N GLU A 8 -82.69 -28.65 7.93
CA GLU A 8 -83.13 -27.37 7.35
C GLU A 8 -84.05 -26.63 8.33
N GLN A 9 -85.06 -27.33 8.88
CA GLN A 9 -85.97 -26.77 9.87
C GLN A 9 -85.24 -26.33 11.17
N PHE A 10 -84.18 -27.03 11.57
CA PHE A 10 -83.33 -26.65 12.71
C PHE A 10 -82.46 -25.43 12.42
N LEU A 11 -81.87 -25.34 11.22
CA LEU A 11 -81.04 -24.22 10.79
C LEU A 11 -81.87 -22.94 10.62
N ASP A 12 -83.07 -23.05 10.06
CA ASP A 12 -84.03 -21.93 9.93
C ASP A 12 -84.51 -21.43 11.29
N ALA A 13 -84.72 -22.34 12.26
CA ALA A 13 -85.08 -21.98 13.62
C ALA A 13 -83.91 -21.41 14.45
N ASN A 14 -82.65 -21.65 14.05
CA ASN A 14 -81.45 -21.26 14.78
C ASN A 14 -80.42 -20.54 13.90
N PRO A 15 -80.73 -19.33 13.39
CA PRO A 15 -79.86 -18.59 12.46
C PRO A 15 -78.50 -18.21 13.07
N GLN A 16 -78.40 -18.06 14.39
CA GLN A 16 -77.12 -17.83 15.07
C GLN A 16 -76.18 -19.04 15.01
N PHE A 17 -76.73 -20.26 15.16
CA PHE A 17 -75.96 -21.49 15.03
C PHE A 17 -75.54 -21.71 13.58
N ALA A 18 -76.44 -21.49 12.62
CA ALA A 18 -76.14 -21.57 11.19
C ALA A 18 -75.00 -20.61 10.79
N LYS A 19 -75.04 -19.37 11.28
CA LYS A 19 -73.98 -18.38 11.06
C LYS A 19 -72.65 -18.80 11.69
N GLN A 20 -72.64 -19.24 12.95
CA GLN A 20 -71.43 -19.73 13.60
C GLN A 20 -70.84 -20.94 12.87
N TYR A 21 -71.68 -21.87 12.43
CA TYR A 21 -71.24 -23.04 11.68
C TYR A 21 -70.65 -22.66 10.31
N TYR A 22 -71.30 -21.75 9.59
CA TYR A 22 -70.78 -21.20 8.33
C TYR A 22 -69.42 -20.53 8.53
N ASP A 23 -69.30 -19.62 9.51
CA ASP A 23 -68.06 -18.88 9.77
C ASP A 23 -66.91 -19.80 10.21
N THR A 24 -67.21 -20.89 10.93
CA THR A 24 -66.17 -21.78 11.49
C THR A 24 -65.75 -22.90 10.52
N ASN A 25 -66.68 -23.45 9.74
CA ASN A 25 -66.42 -24.67 8.94
C ASN A 25 -66.47 -24.44 7.42
N PHE A 26 -67.38 -23.60 6.93
CA PHE A 26 -67.61 -23.45 5.49
C PHE A 26 -66.82 -22.28 4.92
N ARG A 27 -66.80 -21.14 5.60
CA ARG A 27 -66.10 -19.92 5.17
C ARG A 27 -64.59 -20.12 5.02
N PRO A 28 -63.87 -20.78 5.95
CA PRO A 28 -62.43 -21.03 5.76
C PRO A 28 -62.16 -21.99 4.60
N LYS A 29 -63.02 -23.00 4.40
CA LYS A 29 -62.90 -23.97 3.30
C LYS A 29 -63.11 -23.30 1.94
N VAL A 30 -64.17 -22.51 1.79
CA VAL A 30 -64.46 -21.76 0.56
C VAL A 30 -63.33 -20.78 0.22
N ILE A 31 -62.77 -20.09 1.22
CA ILE A 31 -61.63 -19.18 1.01
C ILE A 31 -60.38 -19.97 0.61
N SER A 32 -60.11 -21.12 1.23
CA SER A 32 -59.00 -22.01 0.86
C SER A 32 -59.14 -22.50 -0.59
N ASP A 33 -60.33 -22.93 -1.01
CA ASP A 33 -60.62 -23.42 -2.36
C ASP A 33 -60.57 -22.30 -3.41
N LEU A 34 -60.80 -21.03 -3.02
CA LEU A 34 -60.65 -19.86 -3.88
C LEU A 34 -59.18 -19.45 -4.08
N LEU A 35 -58.32 -19.74 -3.10
CA LEU A 35 -56.88 -19.43 -3.13
C LEU A 35 -56.03 -20.58 -3.69
N ASP A 36 -56.65 -21.70 -4.07
CA ASP A 36 -55.94 -22.82 -4.71
C ASP A 36 -55.45 -22.41 -6.12
N GLY A 37 -54.17 -22.67 -6.40
CA GLY A 37 -53.48 -22.24 -7.61
C GLY A 37 -53.92 -22.97 -8.89
N ASN A 38 -54.61 -24.11 -8.75
CA ASN A 38 -55.04 -24.93 -9.90
C ASN A 38 -56.41 -24.59 -10.47
N ARG A 39 -57.13 -23.61 -9.89
CA ARG A 39 -58.50 -23.28 -10.32
C ARG A 39 -58.49 -22.19 -11.40
N THR A 40 -59.02 -22.47 -12.59
CA THR A 40 -59.27 -21.46 -13.64
C THR A 40 -60.52 -20.64 -13.34
N THR A 41 -60.62 -19.41 -13.87
CA THR A 41 -61.83 -18.58 -13.78
C THR A 41 -63.05 -19.31 -14.32
N ALA A 42 -64.12 -19.39 -13.53
CA ALA A 42 -65.40 -19.94 -13.96
C ALA A 42 -66.28 -18.95 -14.76
N VAL A 43 -65.77 -17.74 -15.07
CA VAL A 43 -66.52 -16.70 -15.79
C VAL A 43 -66.61 -17.02 -17.28
N ASP A 44 -67.82 -17.00 -17.84
CA ASP A 44 -68.06 -17.23 -19.27
C ASP A 44 -67.75 -15.97 -20.11
N ILE A 45 -66.54 -15.90 -20.66
CA ILE A 45 -66.07 -14.78 -21.48
C ILE A 45 -66.55 -14.91 -22.95
N SER A 46 -67.23 -16.01 -23.33
CA SER A 46 -67.62 -16.27 -24.72
C SER A 46 -68.71 -15.31 -25.22
N LYS A 47 -69.65 -14.94 -24.35
CA LYS A 47 -70.75 -14.00 -24.63
C LYS A 47 -70.76 -12.87 -23.63
N PHE A 48 -70.95 -11.65 -24.13
CA PHE A 48 -71.05 -10.47 -23.28
C PHE A 48 -72.28 -10.59 -22.36
N HIS A 49 -72.06 -10.40 -21.08
CA HIS A 49 -73.08 -10.31 -20.04
C HIS A 49 -72.62 -9.33 -18.97
N ASP A 50 -73.57 -8.73 -18.24
CA ASP A 50 -73.23 -7.88 -17.11
C ASP A 50 -72.66 -8.76 -15.98
N LEU A 51 -71.42 -8.49 -15.58
CA LEU A 51 -70.73 -9.23 -14.54
C LEU A 51 -71.40 -9.00 -13.18
N THR A 52 -71.64 -10.06 -12.44
CA THR A 52 -72.05 -9.93 -11.03
C THR A 52 -70.85 -9.56 -10.16
N ALA A 53 -71.10 -9.08 -8.94
CA ALA A 53 -70.03 -8.78 -7.99
C ALA A 53 -69.17 -10.01 -7.64
N VAL A 54 -69.73 -11.22 -7.80
CA VAL A 54 -69.01 -12.48 -7.58
C VAL A 54 -68.10 -12.79 -8.76
N ASP A 55 -68.59 -12.65 -10.00
CA ASP A 55 -67.79 -12.85 -11.22
C ASP A 55 -66.63 -11.86 -11.28
N GLU A 56 -66.88 -10.61 -10.92
CA GLU A 56 -65.85 -9.57 -10.84
C GLU A 56 -64.79 -9.92 -9.79
N SER A 57 -65.19 -10.44 -8.64
CA SER A 57 -64.26 -10.89 -7.60
C SER A 57 -63.44 -12.10 -8.05
N GLU A 58 -64.02 -13.02 -8.81
CA GLU A 58 -63.32 -14.20 -9.35
C GLU A 58 -62.24 -13.80 -10.36
N ILE A 59 -62.52 -12.83 -11.25
CA ILE A 59 -61.51 -12.24 -12.15
C ILE A 59 -60.37 -11.59 -11.35
N LEU A 60 -60.68 -10.85 -10.29
CA LEU A 60 -59.67 -10.21 -9.46
C LEU A 60 -58.77 -11.23 -8.74
N PHE A 61 -59.34 -12.32 -8.20
CA PHE A 61 -58.57 -13.38 -7.57
C PHE A 61 -57.72 -14.15 -8.58
N ASP A 62 -58.20 -14.33 -9.81
CA ASP A 62 -57.41 -14.93 -10.88
C ASP A 62 -56.19 -14.09 -11.24
N LEU A 63 -56.39 -12.77 -11.42
CA LEU A 63 -55.31 -11.83 -11.66
C LEU A 63 -54.27 -11.84 -10.52
N VAL A 64 -54.70 -11.95 -9.27
CA VAL A 64 -53.78 -12.02 -8.11
C VAL A 64 -52.97 -13.32 -8.11
N ARG A 65 -53.59 -14.47 -8.40
CA ARG A 65 -52.88 -15.76 -8.51
C ARG A 65 -51.88 -15.74 -9.66
N ASP A 66 -52.28 -15.17 -10.80
CA ASP A 66 -51.41 -15.00 -11.94
C ASP A 66 -50.19 -14.12 -11.68
N ILE A 67 -50.27 -13.17 -10.75
CA ILE A 67 -49.11 -12.38 -10.31
C ILE A 67 -48.15 -13.21 -9.45
N GLN A 68 -48.68 -14.15 -8.66
CA GLN A 68 -47.87 -15.04 -7.82
C GLN A 68 -47.18 -16.13 -8.65
N ASP A 69 -47.88 -16.68 -9.63
CA ASP A 69 -47.42 -17.84 -10.40
C ASP A 69 -46.58 -17.45 -11.64
N ASN A 70 -46.81 -16.28 -12.24
CA ASN A 70 -46.09 -15.85 -13.45
C ASN A 70 -44.93 -14.90 -13.12
N LEU A 71 -43.72 -15.31 -13.50
CA LEU A 71 -42.50 -14.48 -13.49
C LEU A 71 -42.37 -13.53 -14.69
N GLN A 72 -43.33 -13.52 -15.61
CA GLN A 72 -43.30 -12.67 -16.82
C GLN A 72 -44.38 -11.58 -16.75
N MET A 73 -43.92 -10.33 -16.69
CA MET A 73 -44.76 -9.12 -16.62
C MET A 73 -45.79 -9.06 -17.73
N GLU A 74 -45.35 -9.35 -18.95
CA GLU A 74 -46.16 -9.21 -20.15
C GLU A 74 -47.35 -10.17 -20.14
N LYS A 75 -47.21 -11.37 -19.58
CA LYS A 75 -48.31 -12.34 -19.49
C LYS A 75 -49.40 -11.88 -18.53
N SER A 76 -49.03 -11.37 -17.36
CA SER A 76 -49.99 -10.85 -16.38
C SER A 76 -50.71 -9.61 -16.91
N LEU A 77 -49.99 -8.69 -17.57
CA LEU A 77 -50.61 -7.51 -18.20
C LEU A 77 -51.48 -7.88 -19.39
N PHE A 78 -51.08 -8.85 -20.20
CA PHE A 78 -51.88 -9.34 -21.31
C PHE A 78 -53.23 -9.88 -20.84
N LYS A 79 -53.23 -10.74 -19.81
CA LYS A 79 -54.48 -11.26 -19.22
C LYS A 79 -55.34 -10.14 -18.66
N LEU A 80 -54.75 -9.20 -17.93
CA LEU A 80 -55.44 -8.01 -17.42
C LEU A 80 -56.09 -7.21 -18.56
N MET A 81 -55.34 -6.88 -19.61
CA MET A 81 -55.84 -6.16 -20.78
C MET A 81 -56.94 -6.94 -21.51
N ARG A 82 -56.85 -8.27 -21.59
CA ARG A 82 -57.89 -9.13 -22.15
C ARG A 82 -59.20 -9.01 -21.35
N HIS A 83 -59.14 -9.07 -20.03
CA HIS A 83 -60.32 -8.88 -19.17
C HIS A 83 -60.89 -7.45 -19.28
N ILE A 84 -60.03 -6.43 -19.30
CA ILE A 84 -60.46 -5.03 -19.46
C ILE A 84 -61.13 -4.82 -20.83
N SER A 85 -60.59 -5.39 -21.91
CA SER A 85 -61.17 -5.29 -23.25
C SER A 85 -62.59 -5.87 -23.30
N PHE A 86 -62.83 -6.98 -22.59
CA PHE A 86 -64.15 -7.60 -22.45
C PHE A 86 -65.12 -6.73 -21.63
N MET A 87 -64.68 -6.24 -20.45
CA MET A 87 -65.52 -5.41 -19.56
C MET A 87 -65.92 -4.09 -20.20
N MET A 88 -64.98 -3.44 -20.88
CA MET A 88 -65.20 -2.15 -21.54
C MET A 88 -65.72 -2.28 -22.98
N ARG A 89 -65.86 -3.49 -23.51
CA ARG A 89 -66.28 -3.74 -24.91
C ARG A 89 -65.47 -2.91 -25.92
N ALA A 90 -64.16 -2.88 -25.72
CA ALA A 90 -63.21 -2.26 -26.63
C ALA A 90 -62.80 -3.27 -27.71
N ASP A 91 -62.62 -2.81 -28.95
CA ASP A 91 -62.18 -3.69 -30.05
C ASP A 91 -60.74 -4.16 -29.82
N ARG A 92 -59.84 -3.23 -29.46
CA ARG A 92 -58.42 -3.54 -29.20
C ARG A 92 -57.85 -2.69 -28.07
N MET A 93 -56.84 -3.23 -27.41
CA MET A 93 -56.02 -2.55 -26.42
C MET A 93 -54.53 -2.67 -26.75
N SER A 94 -53.74 -1.69 -26.31
CA SER A 94 -52.29 -1.63 -26.51
C SER A 94 -51.58 -1.06 -25.28
N LEU A 95 -50.33 -1.46 -25.09
CA LEU A 95 -49.48 -1.03 -23.99
C LEU A 95 -48.15 -0.50 -24.54
N PHE A 96 -47.81 0.73 -24.14
CA PHE A 96 -46.57 1.41 -24.49
C PHE A 96 -45.72 1.59 -23.23
N MET A 97 -44.49 1.10 -23.26
CA MET A 97 -43.53 1.20 -22.15
C MET A 97 -42.72 2.48 -22.27
N TYR A 98 -42.52 3.19 -21.15
CA TYR A 98 -41.68 4.39 -21.09
C TYR A 98 -40.21 4.00 -20.94
N ARG A 99 -39.33 4.63 -21.72
CA ARG A 99 -37.87 4.54 -21.57
C ARG A 99 -37.19 5.89 -21.85
N GLN A 100 -35.98 6.07 -21.34
CA GLN A 100 -35.17 7.29 -21.51
C GLN A 100 -33.81 6.95 -22.11
N ARG A 101 -33.31 7.84 -22.98
CA ARG A 101 -32.02 7.77 -23.69
C ARG A 101 -31.30 9.11 -23.60
N ASN A 102 -30.10 9.18 -23.03
CA ASN A 102 -29.32 10.43 -22.92
C ASN A 102 -30.17 11.61 -22.37
N GLY A 103 -31.13 11.33 -21.49
CA GLY A 103 -32.08 12.32 -20.95
C GLY A 103 -33.33 12.61 -21.79
N VAL A 104 -33.46 12.07 -23.01
CA VAL A 104 -34.65 12.20 -23.87
C VAL A 104 -35.56 10.99 -23.69
N ALA A 105 -36.85 11.22 -23.46
CA ALA A 105 -37.82 10.17 -23.17
C ALA A 105 -38.65 9.75 -24.40
N GLU A 106 -38.92 8.46 -24.50
CA GLU A 106 -39.69 7.84 -25.59
C GLU A 106 -40.58 6.69 -25.08
N LEU A 107 -41.56 6.31 -25.89
CA LEU A 107 -42.57 5.29 -25.58
C LEU A 107 -42.53 4.18 -26.63
N ALA A 108 -42.21 2.95 -26.24
CA ALA A 108 -42.11 1.81 -27.14
C ALA A 108 -43.27 0.83 -26.95
N THR A 109 -43.85 0.32 -28.04
CA THR A 109 -44.91 -0.70 -27.96
C THR A 109 -44.39 -2.02 -27.40
N ARG A 110 -45.08 -2.59 -26.40
CA ARG A 110 -44.74 -3.92 -25.87
C ARG A 110 -45.83 -4.97 -26.10
N LEU A 111 -47.09 -4.57 -25.91
CA LEU A 111 -48.26 -5.38 -26.24
C LEU A 111 -49.14 -4.60 -27.21
N PHE A 112 -49.52 -5.22 -28.32
CA PHE A 112 -50.28 -4.58 -29.37
C PHE A 112 -51.44 -5.47 -29.83
N ASN A 113 -52.56 -4.87 -30.24
CA ASN A 113 -53.77 -5.58 -30.72
C ASN A 113 -54.40 -6.59 -29.73
N VAL A 114 -54.38 -6.33 -28.43
CA VAL A 114 -54.99 -7.22 -27.43
C VAL A 114 -56.51 -7.11 -27.46
N HIS A 115 -57.21 -8.23 -27.61
CA HIS A 115 -58.68 -8.33 -27.55
C HIS A 115 -59.12 -9.63 -26.83
N LYS A 116 -60.43 -9.80 -26.59
CA LYS A 116 -60.95 -10.90 -25.75
C LYS A 116 -60.52 -12.32 -26.16
N ASP A 117 -60.33 -12.57 -27.47
CA ASP A 117 -60.00 -13.89 -28.04
C ASP A 117 -58.52 -14.00 -28.45
N SER A 118 -57.72 -12.96 -28.15
CA SER A 118 -56.31 -12.93 -28.53
C SER A 118 -55.48 -13.95 -27.75
N VAL A 119 -54.36 -14.38 -28.36
CA VAL A 119 -53.35 -15.25 -27.74
C VAL A 119 -52.11 -14.41 -27.45
N PHE A 120 -51.43 -14.71 -26.34
CA PHE A 120 -50.29 -13.92 -25.85
C PHE A 120 -49.17 -13.76 -26.90
N ASP A 121 -48.78 -14.86 -27.55
CA ASP A 121 -47.63 -14.88 -28.47
C ASP A 121 -47.86 -14.04 -29.74
N GLU A 122 -49.11 -13.82 -30.13
CA GLU A 122 -49.47 -12.98 -31.30
C GLU A 122 -49.50 -11.49 -30.96
N CYS A 123 -49.75 -11.14 -29.70
CA CYS A 123 -49.85 -9.76 -29.23
C CYS A 123 -48.54 -9.20 -28.67
N LEU A 124 -47.53 -10.06 -28.44
CA LEU A 124 -46.23 -9.66 -27.93
C LEU A 124 -45.37 -9.06 -29.05
N VAL A 125 -44.95 -7.81 -28.88
CA VAL A 125 -44.09 -7.13 -29.87
C VAL A 125 -42.62 -7.40 -29.55
N PRO A 126 -41.83 -7.98 -30.47
CA PRO A 126 -40.38 -8.14 -30.29
C PRO A 126 -39.64 -6.79 -30.47
N PRO A 127 -38.46 -6.61 -29.85
CA PRO A 127 -37.70 -5.36 -29.91
C PRO A 127 -37.41 -4.83 -31.33
N ASP A 128 -37.10 -5.75 -32.25
CA ASP A 128 -36.79 -5.44 -33.67
C ASP A 128 -38.02 -4.92 -34.45
N SER A 129 -39.23 -4.94 -33.88
CA SER A 129 -40.47 -4.48 -34.54
C SER A 129 -41.29 -3.54 -33.66
N GLU A 130 -40.66 -2.91 -32.67
CA GLU A 130 -41.33 -1.93 -31.80
C GLU A 130 -41.65 -0.64 -32.56
N ILE A 131 -42.85 -0.11 -32.30
CA ILE A 131 -43.22 1.25 -32.70
C ILE A 131 -42.85 2.19 -31.56
N VAL A 132 -42.04 3.19 -31.86
CA VAL A 132 -41.55 4.18 -30.88
C VAL A 132 -42.23 5.52 -31.11
N TYR A 133 -42.76 6.11 -30.04
CA TYR A 133 -43.34 7.44 -30.01
C TYR A 133 -42.48 8.39 -29.19
N PRO A 134 -42.11 9.57 -29.72
CA PRO A 134 -41.59 10.65 -28.90
C PRO A 134 -42.73 11.30 -28.11
N LEU A 135 -42.40 12.01 -27.02
CA LEU A 135 -43.40 12.59 -26.12
C LEU A 135 -44.24 13.74 -26.73
N ASP A 136 -43.73 14.38 -27.77
CA ASP A 136 -44.33 15.52 -28.44
C ASP A 136 -45.28 15.12 -29.59
N ILE A 137 -45.33 13.83 -29.96
CA ILE A 137 -46.15 13.32 -31.06
C ILE A 137 -47.14 12.26 -30.55
N GLY A 138 -48.38 12.34 -31.05
CA GLY A 138 -49.39 11.34 -30.82
C GLY A 138 -50.15 11.49 -29.50
N ILE A 139 -51.30 10.81 -29.41
CA ILE A 139 -52.14 10.78 -28.19
C ILE A 139 -51.36 10.15 -27.04
N VAL A 140 -50.55 9.13 -27.33
CA VAL A 140 -49.70 8.44 -26.36
C VAL A 140 -48.66 9.39 -25.74
N GLY A 141 -47.99 10.22 -26.55
CA GLY A 141 -47.06 11.26 -26.07
C GLY A 141 -47.77 12.35 -25.24
N HIS A 142 -48.96 12.80 -25.68
CA HIS A 142 -49.76 13.76 -24.91
C HIS A 142 -50.20 13.22 -23.55
N VAL A 143 -50.58 11.94 -23.46
CA VAL A 143 -50.96 11.29 -22.19
C VAL A 143 -49.75 11.19 -21.26
N ALA A 144 -48.59 10.81 -21.78
CA ALA A 144 -47.36 10.72 -21.00
C ALA A 144 -46.87 12.08 -20.47
N SER A 145 -46.99 13.15 -21.27
CA SER A 145 -46.61 14.51 -20.85
C SER A 145 -47.63 15.14 -19.90
N SER A 146 -48.93 14.96 -20.15
CA SER A 146 -50.00 15.50 -19.29
C SER A 146 -50.18 14.72 -17.98
N LYS A 147 -49.74 13.45 -17.93
CA LYS A 147 -49.91 12.51 -16.81
C LYS A 147 -51.37 12.37 -16.36
N LYS A 148 -52.31 12.52 -17.29
CA LYS A 148 -53.75 12.41 -17.04
C LYS A 148 -54.40 11.45 -18.03
N MET A 149 -55.51 10.84 -17.61
CA MET A 149 -56.36 10.07 -18.50
C MET A 149 -56.96 10.98 -19.57
N VAL A 150 -57.03 10.48 -20.81
CA VAL A 150 -57.58 11.20 -21.97
C VAL A 150 -58.60 10.32 -22.67
N ASN A 151 -59.84 10.81 -22.78
CA ASN A 151 -60.93 10.20 -23.52
C ASN A 151 -61.25 11.06 -24.75
N ILE A 152 -61.05 10.50 -25.95
CA ILE A 152 -61.27 11.19 -27.23
C ILE A 152 -62.42 10.49 -27.97
N PRO A 153 -63.60 11.13 -28.06
CA PRO A 153 -64.76 10.57 -28.74
C PRO A 153 -64.61 10.45 -30.26
N ASP A 154 -63.85 11.35 -30.88
CA ASP A 154 -63.56 11.37 -32.32
C ASP A 154 -62.12 11.82 -32.55
N VAL A 155 -61.29 10.91 -33.05
CA VAL A 155 -59.85 11.17 -33.27
C VAL A 155 -59.59 12.19 -34.37
N SER A 156 -60.51 12.38 -35.32
CA SER A 156 -60.34 13.32 -36.43
C SER A 156 -60.32 14.79 -35.98
N GLN A 157 -60.89 15.06 -34.80
CA GLN A 157 -60.97 16.39 -34.19
C GLN A 157 -59.82 16.66 -33.22
N SER A 158 -58.99 15.65 -32.91
CA SER A 158 -57.89 15.78 -31.95
C SER A 158 -56.62 16.29 -32.64
N PRO A 159 -56.00 17.38 -32.16
CA PRO A 159 -54.74 17.88 -32.72
C PRO A 159 -53.55 16.96 -32.43
N TYR A 160 -53.70 16.02 -31.49
CA TYR A 160 -52.65 15.11 -31.05
C TYR A 160 -52.71 13.74 -31.74
N TYR A 161 -53.64 13.51 -32.66
CA TYR A 161 -53.78 12.22 -33.34
C TYR A 161 -52.79 12.08 -34.50
N SER A 162 -52.11 10.93 -34.58
CA SER A 162 -51.19 10.58 -35.67
C SER A 162 -51.76 9.40 -36.46
N LYS A 163 -51.77 9.52 -37.79
CA LYS A 163 -52.25 8.47 -38.71
C LYS A 163 -51.20 7.42 -39.05
N PHE A 164 -49.94 7.63 -38.65
CA PHE A 164 -48.81 6.79 -39.03
C PHE A 164 -49.03 5.30 -38.73
N VAL A 165 -49.50 4.97 -37.53
CA VAL A 165 -49.73 3.55 -37.14
C VAL A 165 -50.96 2.97 -37.82
N ASP A 166 -52.00 3.77 -38.05
CA ASP A 166 -53.20 3.36 -38.77
C ASP A 166 -52.87 3.03 -40.25
N GLU A 167 -52.00 3.81 -40.88
CA GLU A 167 -51.48 3.54 -42.24
C GLU A 167 -50.61 2.27 -42.27
N LEU A 168 -49.75 2.07 -41.27
CA LEU A 168 -48.89 0.88 -41.17
C LEU A 168 -49.68 -0.42 -40.94
N THR A 169 -50.80 -0.34 -40.21
CA THR A 169 -51.58 -1.51 -39.77
C THR A 169 -52.88 -1.72 -40.56
N GLU A 170 -53.15 -0.85 -41.54
CA GLU A 170 -54.40 -0.82 -42.33
C GLU A 170 -55.66 -0.82 -41.43
N TYR A 171 -55.60 -0.10 -40.31
CA TYR A 171 -56.65 -0.05 -39.29
C TYR A 171 -57.22 1.37 -39.17
N GLN A 172 -58.52 1.48 -38.89
CA GLN A 172 -59.17 2.79 -38.71
C GLN A 172 -59.54 3.03 -37.25
N THR A 173 -58.80 3.91 -36.59
CA THR A 173 -59.11 4.36 -35.24
C THR A 173 -60.22 5.43 -35.28
N ARG A 174 -61.30 5.27 -34.49
CA ARG A 174 -62.44 6.20 -34.41
C ARG A 174 -62.48 6.93 -33.08
N ASN A 175 -62.36 6.19 -31.97
CA ASN A 175 -62.36 6.71 -30.61
C ASN A 175 -61.27 6.04 -29.77
N VAL A 176 -60.72 6.78 -28.80
CA VAL A 176 -59.56 6.37 -28.00
C VAL A 176 -59.79 6.71 -26.53
N LEU A 177 -59.49 5.77 -25.65
CA LEU A 177 -59.33 6.02 -24.22
C LEU A 177 -57.92 5.60 -23.81
N ALA A 178 -57.15 6.53 -23.28
CA ALA A 178 -55.78 6.29 -22.86
C ALA A 178 -55.55 6.73 -21.42
N ILE A 179 -54.79 5.92 -20.67
CA ILE A 179 -54.48 6.15 -19.26
C ILE A 179 -52.99 5.97 -19.00
N PRO A 180 -52.35 6.88 -18.25
CA PRO A 180 -50.97 6.70 -17.84
C PRO A 180 -50.87 5.80 -16.60
N ILE A 181 -49.86 4.94 -16.58
CA ILE A 181 -49.44 4.12 -15.46
C ILE A 181 -48.27 4.85 -14.78
N MET A 182 -48.46 5.19 -13.51
CA MET A 182 -47.55 6.03 -12.73
C MET A 182 -47.01 5.27 -11.52
N ASN A 183 -45.71 5.39 -11.25
CA ASN A 183 -45.10 4.94 -9.99
C ASN A 183 -44.69 6.17 -9.18
N GLY A 184 -45.58 6.65 -8.30
CA GLY A 184 -45.38 7.92 -7.61
C GLY A 184 -45.42 9.09 -8.58
N LYS A 185 -44.27 9.73 -8.84
CA LYS A 185 -44.14 10.85 -9.78
C LYS A 185 -43.68 10.42 -11.18
N ASP A 186 -43.13 9.21 -11.30
CA ASP A 186 -42.45 8.73 -12.49
C ASP A 186 -43.41 7.97 -13.39
N MET A 187 -43.25 8.18 -14.70
CA MET A 187 -44.07 7.57 -15.75
C MET A 187 -43.51 6.18 -16.08
N VAL A 188 -44.38 5.15 -16.11
CA VAL A 188 -43.93 3.76 -16.38
C VAL A 188 -44.41 3.26 -17.73
N ALA A 189 -45.71 3.44 -18.04
CA ALA A 189 -46.29 2.95 -19.27
C ALA A 189 -47.62 3.65 -19.60
N VAL A 190 -48.01 3.72 -20.87
CA VAL A 190 -49.34 4.19 -21.29
C VAL A 190 -50.15 2.99 -21.76
N MET A 191 -51.36 2.83 -21.21
CA MET A 191 -52.33 1.85 -21.67
C MET A 191 -53.40 2.55 -22.49
N MET A 192 -53.71 2.00 -23.66
CA MET A 192 -54.63 2.59 -24.63
C MET A 192 -55.68 1.57 -25.06
N ALA A 193 -56.94 1.97 -25.07
CA ALA A 193 -58.06 1.24 -25.65
C ALA A 193 -58.60 2.00 -26.86
N VAL A 194 -58.89 1.28 -27.94
CA VAL A 194 -59.38 1.84 -29.20
C VAL A 194 -60.72 1.23 -29.57
N ASN A 195 -61.57 2.02 -30.22
CA ASN A 195 -62.81 1.59 -30.87
C ASN A 195 -63.78 0.83 -29.96
N LYS A 196 -64.70 1.56 -29.30
CA LYS A 196 -65.87 0.99 -28.64
C LYS A 196 -66.74 0.21 -29.65
N LEU A 197 -67.13 -1.03 -29.29
CA LEU A 197 -67.93 -1.90 -30.15
C LEU A 197 -69.43 -1.53 -30.14
N ASP A 198 -69.98 -1.20 -28.97
CA ASP A 198 -71.44 -1.13 -28.74
C ASP A 198 -71.94 0.29 -28.44
N GLY A 199 -71.17 1.29 -28.86
CA GLY A 199 -71.49 2.70 -28.69
C GLY A 199 -70.59 3.60 -29.54
N PRO A 200 -70.94 4.89 -29.67
CA PRO A 200 -70.16 5.84 -30.47
C PRO A 200 -68.80 6.21 -29.85
N HIS A 201 -68.65 6.16 -28.53
CA HIS A 201 -67.43 6.47 -27.77
C HIS A 201 -67.45 5.83 -26.37
N PHE A 202 -66.32 5.88 -25.66
CA PHE A 202 -66.18 5.41 -24.27
C PHE A 202 -66.87 6.36 -23.28
N ASN A 203 -67.59 5.80 -22.30
CA ASN A 203 -68.34 6.58 -21.31
C ASN A 203 -67.61 6.68 -19.95
N VAL A 204 -68.16 7.45 -19.01
CA VAL A 204 -67.58 7.64 -17.67
C VAL A 204 -67.47 6.32 -16.88
N LYS A 205 -68.36 5.34 -17.12
CA LYS A 205 -68.25 4.02 -16.48
C LYS A 205 -67.03 3.26 -17.01
N ASP A 206 -66.72 3.40 -18.30
CA ASP A 206 -65.52 2.81 -18.90
C ASP A 206 -64.24 3.42 -18.29
N GLU A 207 -64.25 4.73 -18.01
CA GLU A 207 -63.17 5.41 -17.28
C GLU A 207 -63.01 4.88 -15.85
N GLU A 208 -64.13 4.71 -15.12
CA GLU A 208 -64.13 4.14 -13.77
C GLU A 208 -63.62 2.70 -13.73
N ILE A 209 -64.01 1.86 -14.70
CA ILE A 209 -63.53 0.48 -14.84
C ILE A 209 -62.02 0.49 -15.09
N LEU A 210 -61.56 1.25 -16.08
CA LEU A 210 -60.13 1.32 -16.41
C LEU A 210 -59.30 1.79 -15.20
N ASN A 211 -59.80 2.79 -14.46
CA ASN A 211 -59.14 3.31 -13.27
C ASN A 211 -59.13 2.29 -12.10
N LYS A 212 -60.22 1.52 -11.91
CA LYS A 212 -60.29 0.47 -10.89
C LYS A 212 -59.23 -0.60 -11.11
N TYR A 213 -59.09 -1.07 -12.35
CA TYR A 213 -58.14 -2.13 -12.72
C TYR A 213 -56.71 -1.62 -12.94
N LEU A 214 -56.51 -0.30 -13.12
CA LEU A 214 -55.19 0.34 -13.21
C LEU A 214 -54.32 0.01 -11.99
N ASN A 215 -54.91 -0.04 -10.79
CA ASN A 215 -54.17 -0.34 -9.57
C ASN A 215 -53.49 -1.72 -9.61
N PHE A 216 -54.10 -2.70 -10.29
CA PHE A 216 -53.48 -4.01 -10.52
C PHE A 216 -52.34 -3.91 -11.52
N ALA A 217 -52.53 -3.20 -12.65
CA ALA A 217 -51.45 -2.94 -13.60
C ALA A 217 -50.25 -2.25 -12.94
N ASN A 218 -50.50 -1.24 -12.10
CA ASN A 218 -49.49 -0.55 -11.31
C ASN A 218 -48.73 -1.51 -10.38
N LEU A 219 -49.44 -2.38 -9.66
CA LEU A 219 -48.82 -3.35 -8.76
C LEU A 219 -47.93 -4.34 -9.51
N VAL A 220 -48.43 -4.90 -10.61
CA VAL A 220 -47.71 -5.80 -11.51
C VAL A 220 -46.41 -5.14 -11.95
N LEU A 221 -46.50 -3.99 -12.60
CA LEU A 221 -45.34 -3.27 -13.13
C LEU A 221 -44.35 -2.88 -12.04
N ARG A 222 -44.82 -2.49 -10.85
CA ARG A 222 -43.94 -2.13 -9.73
C ARG A 222 -43.15 -3.33 -9.21
N VAL A 223 -43.77 -4.50 -9.05
CA VAL A 223 -43.08 -5.72 -8.60
C VAL A 223 -42.01 -6.13 -9.61
N PHE A 224 -42.34 -6.10 -10.90
CA PHE A 224 -41.40 -6.44 -11.96
C PHE A 224 -40.26 -5.44 -12.08
N HIS A 225 -40.56 -4.15 -12.01
CA HIS A 225 -39.54 -3.10 -12.03
C HIS A 225 -38.59 -3.21 -10.83
N LEU A 226 -39.12 -3.48 -9.62
CA LEU A 226 -38.29 -3.69 -8.44
C LEU A 226 -37.39 -4.92 -8.57
N ASN A 227 -37.90 -6.03 -9.13
CA ASN A 227 -37.11 -7.22 -9.37
C ASN A 227 -36.00 -6.99 -10.41
N TYR A 228 -36.32 -6.28 -11.50
CA TYR A 228 -35.36 -5.88 -12.52
C TYR A 228 -34.25 -4.99 -11.93
N LEU A 229 -34.61 -3.96 -11.15
CA LEU A 229 -33.64 -3.10 -10.45
C LEU A 229 -32.77 -3.90 -9.48
N HIS A 230 -33.37 -4.82 -8.71
CA HIS A 230 -32.62 -5.68 -7.79
C HIS A 230 -31.61 -6.56 -8.51
N ASN A 231 -31.99 -7.12 -9.66
CA ASN A 231 -31.09 -7.90 -10.51
C ASN A 231 -29.95 -7.02 -11.05
N CYS A 232 -30.26 -5.84 -11.59
CA CYS A 232 -29.26 -4.90 -12.09
C CYS A 232 -28.25 -4.49 -11.01
N GLU A 233 -28.70 -4.15 -9.81
CA GLU A 233 -27.83 -3.79 -8.69
C GLU A 233 -26.99 -4.97 -8.19
N THR A 234 -27.57 -6.17 -8.11
CA THR A 234 -26.82 -7.38 -7.72
C THR A 234 -25.73 -7.69 -8.74
N ARG A 235 -26.05 -7.58 -10.03
CA ARG A 235 -25.12 -7.75 -11.14
C ARG A 235 -24.00 -6.72 -11.08
N ARG A 236 -24.32 -5.44 -10.83
CA ARG A 236 -23.34 -4.36 -10.62
C ARG A 236 -22.39 -4.64 -9.47
N GLY A 237 -22.91 -5.06 -8.32
CA GLY A 237 -22.11 -5.45 -7.17
C GLY A 237 -21.15 -6.61 -7.47
N GLN A 238 -21.62 -7.64 -8.19
CA GLN A 238 -20.80 -8.78 -8.57
C GLN A 238 -19.71 -8.39 -9.58
N VAL A 239 -20.05 -7.62 -10.62
CA VAL A 239 -19.08 -7.14 -11.62
C VAL A 239 -17.95 -6.38 -10.94
N LEU A 240 -18.27 -5.44 -10.05
CA LEU A 240 -17.26 -4.66 -9.34
C LEU A 240 -16.42 -5.53 -8.41
N LEU A 241 -17.04 -6.43 -7.65
CA LEU A 241 -16.31 -7.30 -6.71
C LEU A 241 -15.33 -8.24 -7.42
N TRP A 242 -15.78 -8.90 -8.49
CA TRP A 242 -14.93 -9.81 -9.26
C TRP A 242 -13.85 -9.08 -10.03
N SER A 243 -14.17 -7.93 -10.64
CA SER A 243 -13.17 -7.07 -11.29
C SER A 243 -12.12 -6.63 -10.29
N ALA A 244 -12.52 -6.20 -9.10
CA ALA A 244 -11.61 -5.79 -8.05
C ALA A 244 -10.69 -6.93 -7.59
N SER A 245 -11.26 -8.09 -7.31
CA SER A 245 -10.49 -9.29 -6.95
C SER A 245 -9.40 -9.59 -7.98
N LYS A 246 -9.74 -9.53 -9.28
CA LYS A 246 -8.80 -9.84 -10.36
C LYS A 246 -7.76 -8.75 -10.61
N VAL A 247 -8.16 -7.49 -10.46
CA VAL A 247 -7.26 -6.34 -10.54
C VAL A 247 -6.23 -6.33 -9.41
N PHE A 248 -6.64 -6.66 -8.18
CA PHE A 248 -5.69 -6.70 -7.05
C PHE A 248 -4.79 -7.92 -7.06
N GLU A 249 -5.14 -8.97 -7.82
CA GLU A 249 -4.31 -10.16 -8.01
C GLU A 249 -3.11 -9.88 -8.94
N GLU A 250 -3.31 -9.10 -10.01
CA GLU A 250 -2.27 -8.73 -10.97
C GLU A 250 -1.85 -7.28 -10.74
N LEU A 251 -0.64 -6.99 -10.26
CA LEU A 251 -0.28 -5.63 -9.85
C LEU A 251 0.64 -4.89 -10.83
N THR A 252 1.20 -5.59 -11.81
CA THR A 252 2.33 -5.12 -12.61
C THR A 252 1.97 -4.70 -14.02
N ASP A 253 0.88 -5.22 -14.59
CA ASP A 253 0.57 -5.06 -16.01
C ASP A 253 -0.91 -4.72 -16.22
N ILE A 254 -1.17 -3.54 -16.80
CA ILE A 254 -2.52 -3.01 -17.07
C ILE A 254 -3.26 -3.95 -18.01
N GLU A 255 -2.59 -4.51 -19.00
CA GLU A 255 -3.21 -5.32 -20.04
C GLU A 255 -3.72 -6.62 -19.46
N ARG A 256 -2.90 -7.27 -18.63
CA ARG A 256 -3.28 -8.48 -17.91
C ARG A 256 -4.37 -8.22 -16.88
N GLN A 257 -4.32 -7.08 -16.18
CA GLN A 257 -5.37 -6.66 -15.26
C GLN A 257 -6.72 -6.53 -15.99
N PHE A 258 -6.75 -5.76 -17.07
CA PHE A 258 -7.97 -5.53 -17.85
C PHE A 258 -8.47 -6.83 -18.45
N HIS A 259 -7.56 -7.65 -18.99
CA HIS A 259 -7.90 -8.95 -19.54
C HIS A 259 -8.56 -9.86 -18.53
N LYS A 260 -7.94 -10.06 -17.36
CA LYS A 260 -8.46 -10.92 -16.29
C LYS A 260 -9.80 -10.40 -15.75
N ALA A 261 -9.93 -9.09 -15.54
CA ALA A 261 -11.15 -8.49 -15.03
C ALA A 261 -12.31 -8.69 -16.01
N LEU A 262 -12.16 -8.22 -17.25
CA LEU A 262 -13.19 -8.27 -18.28
C LEU A 262 -13.59 -9.70 -18.64
N TYR A 263 -12.61 -10.60 -18.79
CA TYR A 263 -12.91 -12.01 -19.05
C TYR A 263 -13.70 -12.66 -17.92
N THR A 264 -13.40 -12.32 -16.66
CA THR A 264 -14.11 -12.89 -15.50
C THR A 264 -15.55 -12.40 -15.43
N VAL A 265 -15.79 -11.13 -15.74
CA VAL A 265 -17.14 -10.53 -15.64
C VAL A 265 -17.99 -10.69 -16.90
N ARG A 266 -17.46 -11.28 -17.97
CA ARG A 266 -18.14 -11.43 -19.28
C ARG A 266 -19.56 -11.99 -19.21
N ALA A 267 -19.82 -12.91 -18.27
CA ALA A 267 -21.14 -13.51 -18.09
C ALA A 267 -22.18 -12.50 -17.55
N PHE A 268 -21.73 -11.45 -16.86
CA PHE A 268 -22.58 -10.41 -16.28
C PHE A 268 -22.80 -9.20 -17.21
N LEU A 269 -21.99 -9.03 -18.26
CA LEU A 269 -22.07 -7.88 -19.17
C LEU A 269 -23.24 -7.95 -20.16
N ASN A 270 -23.81 -9.14 -20.38
CA ASN A 270 -24.99 -9.36 -21.22
C ASN A 270 -24.91 -8.80 -22.66
N CYS A 271 -23.72 -8.79 -23.27
CA CYS A 271 -23.49 -8.39 -24.65
C CYS A 271 -22.88 -9.55 -25.48
N ASP A 272 -23.05 -9.50 -26.80
CA ASP A 272 -22.52 -10.49 -27.73
C ASP A 272 -21.01 -10.33 -27.93
N ARG A 273 -20.55 -9.08 -28.03
CA ARG A 273 -19.15 -8.73 -28.21
C ARG A 273 -18.82 -7.46 -27.45
N TYR A 274 -17.57 -7.32 -27.06
CA TYR A 274 -17.04 -6.04 -26.61
C TYR A 274 -15.56 -5.93 -26.95
N SER A 275 -15.11 -4.71 -27.18
CA SER A 275 -13.74 -4.39 -27.53
C SER A 275 -13.20 -3.32 -26.58
N VAL A 276 -11.94 -3.44 -26.18
CA VAL A 276 -11.24 -2.41 -25.42
C VAL A 276 -10.02 -1.94 -26.19
N GLY A 277 -10.01 -0.65 -26.56
CA GLY A 277 -8.87 0.03 -27.14
C GLY A 277 -8.08 0.76 -26.05
N LEU A 278 -6.80 0.46 -25.92
CA LEU A 278 -5.89 1.16 -25.00
C LEU A 278 -5.14 2.25 -25.75
N LEU A 279 -5.14 3.46 -25.18
CA LEU A 279 -4.43 4.62 -25.71
C LEU A 279 -2.99 4.65 -25.21
N ASP A 280 -2.09 5.18 -26.02
CA ASP A 280 -0.75 5.49 -25.56
C ASP A 280 -0.82 6.54 -24.43
N MET A 281 -0.21 6.19 -23.28
CA MET A 281 -0.21 7.02 -22.08
C MET A 281 0.94 8.04 -22.08
N THR A 282 1.79 8.05 -23.10
CA THR A 282 2.91 8.98 -23.20
C THR A 282 2.43 10.38 -23.62
N LYS A 283 2.68 11.39 -22.77
CA LYS A 283 2.36 12.79 -23.08
C LYS A 283 3.41 13.48 -23.96
N THR A 284 4.62 12.96 -23.96
CA THR A 284 5.77 13.54 -24.65
C THR A 284 6.48 12.45 -25.41
N LYS A 285 6.54 12.60 -26.74
CA LYS A 285 7.40 11.80 -27.61
C LYS A 285 8.85 11.98 -27.19
N GLU A 286 9.61 10.89 -27.07
CA GLU A 286 11.03 10.99 -26.79
C GLU A 286 11.74 11.66 -27.98
N PHE A 287 12.96 12.17 -27.77
CA PHE A 287 13.71 12.86 -28.81
C PHE A 287 13.83 12.04 -30.12
N PHE A 288 13.92 10.72 -29.99
CA PHE A 288 14.01 9.79 -31.13
C PHE A 288 12.69 9.63 -31.89
N ASP A 289 11.53 9.80 -31.24
CA ASP A 289 10.21 9.69 -31.86
C ASP A 289 9.86 10.95 -32.68
N MET A 290 10.40 12.10 -32.28
CA MET A 290 10.23 13.36 -33.02
C MET A 290 11.19 13.49 -34.21
N TRP A 291 12.28 12.72 -34.22
CA TRP A 291 13.34 12.83 -35.23
C TRP A 291 12.84 12.62 -36.67
N PRO A 292 12.03 11.58 -36.99
CA PRO A 292 11.51 11.38 -38.35
C PRO A 292 10.58 12.51 -38.81
N VAL A 293 9.83 13.11 -37.87
CA VAL A 293 8.94 14.25 -38.16
C VAL A 293 9.75 15.51 -38.46
N LEU A 294 10.79 15.78 -37.65
CA LEU A 294 11.69 16.92 -37.83
C LEU A 294 12.55 16.81 -39.10
N MET A 295 12.90 15.58 -39.49
CA MET A 295 13.61 15.28 -40.75
C MET A 295 12.69 15.31 -41.98
N GLY A 296 11.37 15.47 -41.79
CA GLY A 296 10.38 15.50 -42.86
C GLY A 296 10.09 14.14 -43.50
N GLU A 297 10.52 13.04 -42.86
CA GLU A 297 10.27 11.66 -43.31
C GLU A 297 8.82 11.23 -43.02
N VAL A 298 8.22 11.77 -41.96
CA VAL A 298 6.83 11.51 -41.54
C VAL A 298 6.11 12.85 -41.34
N PRO A 299 4.91 13.05 -41.90
CA PRO A 299 4.15 14.28 -41.65
C PRO A 299 3.77 14.40 -40.15
N PRO A 300 3.68 15.63 -39.60
CA PRO A 300 3.20 15.84 -38.24
C PRO A 300 1.75 15.36 -38.11
N TYR A 301 1.41 14.83 -36.94
CA TYR A 301 0.06 14.32 -36.66
C TYR A 301 -0.96 15.46 -36.71
N ASP A 302 -1.96 15.31 -37.57
CA ASP A 302 -3.08 16.26 -37.79
C ASP A 302 -4.43 15.68 -37.34
N GLY A 303 -4.41 14.57 -36.59
CA GLY A 303 -5.61 13.91 -36.09
C GLY A 303 -6.18 14.54 -34.81
N PRO A 304 -7.35 14.05 -34.36
CA PRO A 304 -7.98 14.52 -33.13
C PRO A 304 -7.12 14.21 -31.89
N LYS A 305 -7.27 15.04 -30.86
CA LYS A 305 -6.53 14.92 -29.61
C LYS A 305 -7.49 14.67 -28.46
N THR A 306 -7.01 13.96 -27.45
CA THR A 306 -7.74 13.81 -26.19
C THR A 306 -7.94 15.18 -25.52
N PRO A 307 -8.88 15.31 -24.56
CA PRO A 307 -9.09 16.55 -23.81
C PRO A 307 -7.83 17.07 -23.10
N ASP A 308 -6.91 16.17 -22.75
CA ASP A 308 -5.62 16.49 -22.14
C ASP A 308 -4.48 16.76 -23.16
N GLY A 309 -4.80 16.78 -24.45
CA GLY A 309 -3.91 17.20 -25.54
C GLY A 309 -3.01 16.11 -26.14
N ARG A 310 -3.22 14.83 -25.79
CA ARG A 310 -2.47 13.70 -26.37
C ARG A 310 -3.02 13.33 -27.75
N GLU A 311 -2.15 12.85 -28.63
CA GLU A 311 -2.57 12.25 -29.90
C GLU A 311 -3.37 10.97 -29.62
N ILE A 312 -4.50 10.78 -30.32
CA ILE A 312 -5.32 9.57 -30.15
C ILE A 312 -4.66 8.45 -30.97
N ILE A 313 -3.87 7.62 -30.29
CA ILE A 313 -3.21 6.45 -30.87
C ILE A 313 -3.57 5.23 -30.03
N PHE A 314 -4.38 4.35 -30.61
CA PHE A 314 -4.67 3.04 -30.03
C PHE A 314 -3.49 2.12 -30.33
N TYR A 315 -2.66 1.85 -29.32
CA TYR A 315 -1.51 0.94 -29.49
C TYR A 315 -1.91 -0.53 -29.33
N LYS A 316 -3.08 -0.81 -28.76
CA LYS A 316 -3.60 -2.16 -28.56
C LYS A 316 -5.11 -2.19 -28.50
N VAL A 317 -5.71 -3.19 -29.12
CA VAL A 317 -7.15 -3.50 -29.03
C VAL A 317 -7.32 -4.94 -28.56
N ILE A 318 -8.26 -5.15 -27.64
CA ILE A 318 -8.63 -6.47 -27.14
C ILE A 318 -10.10 -6.72 -27.49
N ASP A 319 -10.33 -7.66 -28.41
CA ASP A 319 -11.66 -8.07 -28.83
C ASP A 319 -12.11 -9.31 -28.07
N TYR A 320 -13.30 -9.24 -27.48
CA TYR A 320 -13.97 -10.35 -26.81
C TYR A 320 -15.19 -10.75 -27.61
N ILE A 321 -15.10 -11.89 -28.29
CA ILE A 321 -16.17 -12.46 -29.10
C ILE A 321 -16.86 -13.52 -28.25
N LEU A 322 -18.09 -13.25 -27.79
CA LEU A 322 -18.86 -14.18 -26.94
C LEU A 322 -19.95 -14.93 -27.71
N HIS A 323 -20.34 -14.43 -28.88
CA HIS A 323 -21.33 -15.07 -29.74
C HIS A 323 -20.70 -16.18 -30.61
N GLY A 324 -21.33 -17.35 -30.67
CA GLY A 324 -20.82 -18.49 -31.42
C GLY A 324 -19.65 -19.18 -30.71
N LYS A 325 -18.47 -19.19 -31.33
CA LYS A 325 -17.25 -19.72 -30.70
C LYS A 325 -16.60 -18.62 -29.88
N GLU A 326 -16.59 -18.77 -28.55
CA GLU A 326 -15.89 -17.83 -27.67
C GLU A 326 -14.42 -17.73 -28.08
N ASP A 327 -13.99 -16.53 -28.46
CA ASP A 327 -12.62 -16.23 -28.89
C ASP A 327 -12.20 -14.85 -28.38
N ILE A 328 -10.91 -14.70 -28.07
CA ILE A 328 -10.33 -13.46 -27.56
C ILE A 328 -9.13 -13.12 -28.41
N LYS A 329 -9.17 -11.96 -29.05
CA LYS A 329 -8.11 -11.50 -29.94
C LYS A 329 -7.45 -10.27 -29.35
N VAL A 330 -6.16 -10.40 -29.03
CA VAL A 330 -5.32 -9.29 -28.60
C VAL A 330 -4.52 -8.82 -29.81
N ILE A 331 -4.80 -7.60 -30.27
CA ILE A 331 -4.23 -7.04 -31.49
C ILE A 331 -3.31 -5.88 -31.11
N PRO A 332 -1.97 -6.07 -31.18
CA PRO A 332 -1.03 -4.97 -31.01
C PRO A 332 -1.01 -4.11 -32.28
N ASN A 333 -0.95 -2.79 -32.12
CA ASN A 333 -0.96 -1.79 -33.19
C ASN A 333 -2.06 -2.06 -34.23
N PRO A 334 -3.34 -1.99 -33.82
CA PRO A 334 -4.47 -2.26 -34.70
C PRO A 334 -4.40 -1.39 -35.96
N PRO A 335 -4.68 -1.94 -37.14
CA PRO A 335 -4.70 -1.16 -38.36
C PRO A 335 -5.91 -0.21 -38.36
N ALA A 336 -5.83 0.89 -39.11
CA ALA A 336 -6.88 1.91 -39.11
C ALA A 336 -8.24 1.40 -39.64
N ASP A 337 -8.24 0.36 -40.46
CA ASP A 337 -9.41 -0.32 -41.02
C ASP A 337 -9.96 -1.42 -40.10
N HIS A 338 -9.44 -1.56 -38.88
CA HIS A 338 -9.96 -2.50 -37.90
C HIS A 338 -11.45 -2.23 -37.64
N TRP A 339 -12.28 -3.26 -37.75
CA TRP A 339 -13.75 -3.16 -37.67
C TRP A 339 -14.29 -2.40 -36.44
N ALA A 340 -13.68 -2.55 -35.26
CA ALA A 340 -14.06 -1.80 -34.05
C ALA A 340 -13.73 -0.29 -34.13
N LEU A 341 -12.67 0.09 -34.86
CA LEU A 341 -12.19 1.49 -34.95
C LEU A 341 -12.72 2.22 -36.18
N VAL A 342 -13.05 1.49 -37.25
CA VAL A 342 -13.44 2.05 -38.56
C VAL A 342 -14.69 2.93 -38.49
N SER A 343 -15.60 2.65 -37.54
CA SER A 343 -16.82 3.43 -37.32
C SER A 343 -16.56 4.86 -36.87
N GLY A 344 -15.33 5.18 -36.43
CA GLY A 344 -14.96 6.47 -35.84
C GLY A 344 -15.49 6.68 -34.41
N LEU A 345 -16.38 5.81 -33.91
CA LEU A 345 -17.00 5.94 -32.59
C LEU A 345 -15.97 5.91 -31.44
N PRO A 346 -15.00 4.97 -31.37
CA PRO A 346 -14.02 4.98 -30.29
C PRO A 346 -13.13 6.23 -30.31
N THR A 347 -12.79 6.74 -31.50
CA THR A 347 -12.00 7.97 -31.66
C THR A 347 -12.78 9.18 -31.14
N TYR A 348 -14.06 9.30 -31.49
CA TYR A 348 -14.93 10.37 -30.99
C TYR A 348 -15.08 10.33 -29.46
N VAL A 349 -15.23 9.14 -28.88
CA VAL A 349 -15.31 8.96 -27.41
C VAL A 349 -13.98 9.31 -26.74
N ALA A 350 -12.84 8.96 -27.35
CA ALA A 350 -11.52 9.35 -26.85
C ALA A 350 -11.25 10.86 -26.96
N GLU A 351 -11.81 11.53 -27.95
CA GLU A 351 -11.69 12.99 -28.14
C GLU A 351 -12.59 13.76 -27.17
N THR A 352 -13.84 13.34 -27.02
CA THR A 352 -14.85 14.08 -26.24
C THR A 352 -14.89 13.68 -24.76
N GLY A 353 -14.51 12.43 -24.45
CA GLY A 353 -14.68 11.84 -23.12
C GLY A 353 -16.15 11.60 -22.75
N LEU A 354 -17.07 11.57 -23.72
CA LEU A 354 -18.51 11.38 -23.50
C LEU A 354 -18.96 9.94 -23.79
N ILE A 355 -19.98 9.49 -23.06
CA ILE A 355 -20.66 8.21 -23.27
C ILE A 355 -21.53 8.30 -24.51
N CYS A 356 -21.52 7.27 -25.35
CA CYS A 356 -22.34 7.18 -26.55
C CYS A 356 -23.14 5.86 -26.59
N ASN A 357 -24.47 5.96 -26.54
CA ASN A 357 -25.40 4.85 -26.66
C ASN A 357 -26.22 4.96 -27.97
N ILE A 358 -26.05 3.99 -28.85
CA ILE A 358 -26.63 3.92 -30.20
C ILE A 358 -27.56 2.70 -30.27
N MET A 359 -28.84 2.97 -30.51
CA MET A 359 -29.92 1.98 -30.46
C MET A 359 -30.03 1.16 -31.74
N ASN A 360 -29.82 1.81 -32.88
CA ASN A 360 -29.86 1.22 -34.21
C ASN A 360 -28.67 1.73 -35.02
N ALA A 361 -27.61 0.93 -35.05
CA ALA A 361 -26.38 1.28 -35.74
C ALA A 361 -26.55 1.41 -37.26
N ALA A 362 -27.52 0.72 -37.85
CA ALA A 362 -27.73 0.76 -39.31
C ALA A 362 -28.39 2.06 -39.80
N GLU A 363 -29.10 2.78 -38.93
CA GLU A 363 -29.78 4.04 -39.25
C GLU A 363 -29.01 5.27 -38.75
N ASP A 364 -27.84 5.09 -38.13
CA ASP A 364 -27.03 6.20 -37.65
C ASP A 364 -26.31 6.89 -38.83
N GLU A 365 -26.52 8.20 -38.99
CA GLU A 365 -25.92 8.99 -40.07
C GLU A 365 -24.53 9.57 -39.68
N PHE A 366 -24.15 9.50 -38.41
CA PHE A 366 -22.94 10.16 -37.90
C PHE A 366 -21.72 9.22 -37.88
N PHE A 367 -21.94 7.93 -37.65
CA PHE A 367 -20.89 6.91 -37.59
C PHE A 367 -21.04 5.87 -38.71
N ASP A 368 -19.92 5.51 -39.33
CA ASP A 368 -19.90 4.56 -40.45
C ASP A 368 -19.87 3.11 -39.97
N PHE A 369 -21.02 2.58 -39.55
CA PHE A 369 -21.14 1.17 -39.18
C PHE A 369 -21.21 0.25 -40.42
N GLN A 370 -20.57 -0.92 -40.33
CA GLN A 370 -20.63 -1.92 -41.39
C GLN A 370 -22.03 -2.54 -41.48
N THR A 371 -22.61 -2.52 -42.69
CA THR A 371 -23.93 -3.10 -43.00
C THR A 371 -23.86 -4.59 -43.33
N GLU A 372 -22.70 -5.07 -43.78
CA GLU A 372 -22.48 -6.48 -44.09
C GLU A 372 -22.12 -7.28 -42.81
N PRO A 373 -22.40 -8.60 -42.79
CA PRO A 373 -21.97 -9.45 -41.69
C PRO A 373 -20.45 -9.42 -41.49
N LEU A 374 -20.02 -9.21 -40.24
CA LEU A 374 -18.59 -9.16 -39.90
C LEU A 374 -17.92 -10.53 -39.93
N ASP A 375 -18.70 -11.61 -39.89
CA ASP A 375 -18.18 -12.96 -39.94
C ASP A 375 -19.15 -13.94 -40.61
N GLU A 376 -18.67 -15.18 -40.82
CA GLU A 376 -19.43 -16.28 -41.42
C GLU A 376 -20.69 -16.66 -40.62
N SER A 377 -20.83 -16.18 -39.37
CA SER A 377 -22.01 -16.42 -38.56
C SER A 377 -23.20 -15.53 -38.93
N GLY A 378 -23.00 -14.54 -39.80
CA GLY A 378 -24.04 -13.59 -40.16
C GLY A 378 -24.19 -12.44 -39.15
N TRP A 379 -23.23 -12.24 -38.24
CA TRP A 379 -23.34 -11.26 -37.16
C TRP A 379 -23.18 -9.82 -37.68
N THR A 380 -24.16 -8.98 -37.40
CA THR A 380 -24.21 -7.55 -37.77
C THR A 380 -24.38 -6.69 -36.51
N ILE A 381 -23.94 -5.45 -36.57
CA ILE A 381 -24.05 -4.51 -35.46
C ILE A 381 -25.47 -3.94 -35.44
N LYS A 382 -26.21 -4.19 -34.36
CA LYS A 382 -27.57 -3.68 -34.13
C LYS A 382 -27.56 -2.50 -33.18
N ASN A 383 -26.99 -2.68 -31.99
CA ASN A 383 -26.88 -1.63 -30.96
C ASN A 383 -25.47 -1.60 -30.35
N VAL A 384 -25.04 -0.40 -29.93
CA VAL A 384 -23.67 -0.13 -29.48
C VAL A 384 -23.67 0.81 -28.28
N LEU A 385 -22.87 0.49 -27.28
CA LEU A 385 -22.58 1.37 -26.14
C LEU A 385 -21.06 1.56 -26.03
N SER A 386 -20.58 2.79 -26.15
CA SER A 386 -19.16 3.13 -26.07
C SER A 386 -18.88 4.13 -24.95
N MET A 387 -17.85 3.86 -24.16
CA MET A 387 -17.52 4.62 -22.94
C MET A 387 -16.00 4.80 -22.77
N PRO A 388 -15.54 5.96 -22.28
CA PRO A 388 -14.14 6.18 -21.99
C PRO A 388 -13.72 5.47 -20.70
N ILE A 389 -12.49 4.95 -20.68
CA ILE A 389 -11.83 4.45 -19.48
C ILE A 389 -10.97 5.60 -18.94
N VAL A 390 -11.33 6.14 -17.78
CA VAL A 390 -10.74 7.37 -17.24
C VAL A 390 -9.99 7.07 -15.96
N ASN A 391 -8.73 7.52 -15.85
CA ASN A 391 -7.96 7.34 -14.64
C ASN A 391 -8.39 8.32 -13.52
N LYS A 392 -7.80 8.18 -12.33
CA LYS A 392 -8.09 9.06 -11.18
C LYS A 392 -7.74 10.54 -11.43
N LYS A 393 -6.93 10.85 -12.44
CA LYS A 393 -6.55 12.22 -12.83
C LYS A 393 -7.44 12.79 -13.93
N GLU A 394 -8.53 12.11 -14.27
CA GLU A 394 -9.44 12.49 -15.37
C GLU A 394 -8.79 12.41 -16.76
N GLU A 395 -7.73 11.61 -16.90
CA GLU A 395 -7.08 11.36 -18.20
C GLU A 395 -7.63 10.06 -18.80
N ILE A 396 -7.96 10.12 -20.10
CA ILE A 396 -8.49 8.95 -20.82
C ILE A 396 -7.34 7.96 -21.08
N VAL A 397 -7.51 6.73 -20.61
CA VAL A 397 -6.55 5.62 -20.76
C VAL A 397 -6.91 4.71 -21.92
N GLY A 398 -8.19 4.65 -22.25
CA GLY A 398 -8.70 3.80 -23.31
C GLY A 398 -10.18 4.02 -23.50
N VAL A 399 -10.78 3.21 -24.38
CA VAL A 399 -12.20 3.21 -24.68
C VAL A 399 -12.70 1.78 -24.68
N ALA A 400 -13.83 1.54 -24.02
CA ALA A 400 -14.54 0.27 -24.04
C ALA A 400 -15.81 0.41 -24.86
N THR A 401 -16.04 -0.52 -25.78
CA THR A 401 -17.22 -0.53 -26.65
C THR A 401 -17.91 -1.89 -26.58
N PHE A 402 -19.19 -1.88 -26.27
CA PHE A 402 -20.05 -3.06 -26.13
C PHE A 402 -21.03 -3.11 -27.30
N TYR A 403 -21.17 -4.27 -27.91
CA TYR A 403 -22.00 -4.47 -29.11
C TYR A 403 -23.05 -5.53 -28.84
N ASN A 404 -24.27 -5.24 -29.27
CA ASN A 404 -25.45 -6.10 -29.24
C ASN A 404 -25.76 -6.69 -27.86
N ARG A 405 -26.80 -6.16 -27.20
CA ARG A 405 -27.36 -6.78 -26.00
C ARG A 405 -27.98 -8.15 -26.33
N LYS A 406 -27.70 -9.16 -25.51
CA LYS A 406 -28.10 -10.56 -25.77
C LYS A 406 -29.62 -10.82 -25.80
N ASP A 407 -30.40 -9.98 -25.13
CA ASP A 407 -31.86 -10.08 -25.11
C ASP A 407 -32.54 -9.40 -26.31
N GLY A 408 -31.74 -8.86 -27.24
CA GLY A 408 -32.19 -8.16 -28.44
C GLY A 408 -32.70 -6.74 -28.18
N LYS A 409 -32.78 -6.31 -26.92
CA LYS A 409 -33.17 -4.94 -26.59
C LYS A 409 -32.01 -3.99 -26.81
N PRO A 410 -32.27 -2.70 -27.03
CA PRO A 410 -31.22 -1.70 -26.92
C PRO A 410 -30.65 -1.63 -25.48
N PHE A 411 -29.45 -1.03 -25.35
CA PHE A 411 -28.87 -0.71 -24.04
C PHE A 411 -29.69 0.36 -23.34
N ASP A 412 -29.96 0.16 -22.05
CA ASP A 412 -30.71 1.10 -21.21
C ASP A 412 -29.79 1.87 -20.24
N GLU A 413 -30.35 2.82 -19.49
CA GLU A 413 -29.64 3.63 -18.50
C GLU A 413 -28.97 2.79 -17.39
N MET A 414 -29.52 1.63 -17.06
CA MET A 414 -28.95 0.73 -16.05
C MET A 414 -27.72 0.00 -16.61
N ASP A 415 -27.74 -0.36 -17.89
CA ASP A 415 -26.56 -0.88 -18.59
C ASP A 415 -25.47 0.21 -18.71
N GLU A 416 -25.82 1.46 -19.02
CA GLU A 416 -24.88 2.59 -18.99
C GLU A 416 -24.22 2.71 -17.60
N THR A 417 -25.02 2.82 -16.54
CA THR A 417 -24.51 2.96 -15.16
C THR A 417 -23.61 1.78 -14.74
N LEU A 418 -23.96 0.56 -15.15
CA LEU A 418 -23.17 -0.64 -14.90
C LEU A 418 -21.80 -0.58 -15.58
N MET A 419 -21.78 -0.27 -16.88
CA MET A 419 -20.56 -0.23 -17.68
C MET A 419 -19.69 0.97 -17.30
N GLU A 420 -20.29 2.09 -16.93
CA GLU A 420 -19.58 3.26 -16.38
C GLU A 420 -18.86 2.89 -15.07
N SER A 421 -19.57 2.23 -14.15
CA SER A 421 -18.97 1.77 -12.89
C SER A 421 -17.76 0.85 -13.13
N LEU A 422 -17.86 -0.04 -14.12
CA LEU A 422 -16.78 -0.95 -14.51
C LEU A 422 -15.58 -0.20 -15.11
N THR A 423 -15.83 0.71 -16.06
CA THR A 423 -14.77 1.46 -16.75
C THR A 423 -14.06 2.44 -15.82
N GLN A 424 -14.78 3.10 -14.89
CA GLN A 424 -14.19 3.89 -13.82
C GLN A 424 -13.28 3.04 -12.94
N PHE A 425 -13.75 1.85 -12.54
CA PHE A 425 -12.96 0.93 -11.73
C PHE A 425 -11.66 0.48 -12.43
N LEU A 426 -11.75 0.10 -13.70
CA LEU A 426 -10.58 -0.25 -14.52
C LEU A 426 -9.64 0.96 -14.70
N GLY A 427 -10.17 2.16 -14.89
CA GLY A 427 -9.35 3.36 -14.99
C GLY A 427 -8.57 3.67 -13.70
N TRP A 428 -9.17 3.42 -12.52
CA TRP A 428 -8.47 3.56 -11.24
C TRP A 428 -7.42 2.47 -10.99
N SER A 429 -7.61 1.26 -11.54
CA SER A 429 -6.66 0.17 -11.36
C SER A 429 -5.28 0.46 -11.95
N VAL A 430 -5.23 1.28 -12.99
CA VAL A 430 -4.01 1.74 -13.67
C VAL A 430 -3.03 2.38 -12.67
N LEU A 431 -3.53 3.03 -11.62
CA LEU A 431 -2.68 3.64 -10.59
C LEU A 431 -1.77 2.63 -9.88
N ASN A 432 -2.24 1.40 -9.69
CA ASN A 432 -1.45 0.35 -9.05
C ASN A 432 -0.23 0.02 -9.91
N THR A 433 -0.45 -0.21 -11.21
CA THR A 433 0.63 -0.57 -12.14
C THR A 433 1.70 0.51 -12.25
N ASP A 434 1.30 1.79 -12.37
CA ASP A 434 2.24 2.93 -12.41
C ASP A 434 3.06 3.04 -11.12
N THR A 435 2.43 2.77 -9.96
CA THR A 435 3.13 2.78 -8.67
C THR A 435 4.16 1.66 -8.57
N TYR A 436 3.80 0.45 -9.03
CA TYR A 436 4.72 -0.70 -9.03
C TYR A 436 5.88 -0.51 -10.02
N ASP A 437 5.63 0.04 -11.21
CA ASP A 437 6.71 0.35 -12.16
C ASP A 437 7.69 1.39 -11.59
N LYS A 438 7.17 2.44 -10.95
CA LYS A 438 8.01 3.42 -10.24
C LYS A 438 8.81 2.80 -9.10
N MET A 439 8.23 1.87 -8.34
CA MET A 439 8.93 1.13 -7.29
C MET A 439 10.07 0.30 -7.89
N ASN A 440 9.82 -0.46 -8.95
CA ASN A 440 10.85 -1.25 -9.64
C ASN A 440 11.98 -0.37 -10.17
N LYS A 441 11.67 0.80 -10.74
CA LYS A 441 12.69 1.78 -11.17
C LYS A 441 13.55 2.27 -10.01
N LEU A 442 12.98 2.46 -8.81
CA LEU A 442 13.74 2.85 -7.62
C LEU A 442 14.61 1.71 -7.09
N GLU A 443 14.12 0.48 -7.13
CA GLU A 443 14.88 -0.72 -6.77
C GLU A 443 16.09 -0.90 -7.69
N ASN A 444 15.88 -0.81 -9.00
CA ASN A 444 16.97 -0.84 -9.99
C ASN A 444 18.01 0.27 -9.74
N ARG A 445 17.58 1.49 -9.39
CA ARG A 445 18.52 2.57 -9.02
C ARG A 445 19.34 2.20 -7.79
N LYS A 446 18.71 1.62 -6.77
CA LYS A 446 19.40 1.18 -5.54
C LYS A 446 20.50 0.18 -5.88
N ASP A 447 20.20 -0.81 -6.72
CA ASP A 447 21.15 -1.85 -7.11
C ASP A 447 22.35 -1.26 -7.88
N ILE A 448 22.11 -0.33 -8.81
CA ILE A 448 23.17 0.41 -9.52
C ILE A 448 24.08 1.17 -8.55
N PHE A 449 23.51 1.85 -7.55
CA PHE A 449 24.31 2.56 -6.56
C PHE A 449 25.10 1.62 -5.66
N GLN A 450 24.54 0.45 -5.31
CA GLN A 450 25.25 -0.57 -4.54
C GLN A 450 26.45 -1.11 -5.31
N ASP A 451 26.31 -1.37 -6.62
CA ASP A 451 27.41 -1.78 -7.48
C ASP A 451 28.52 -0.73 -7.56
N MET A 452 28.15 0.55 -7.64
CA MET A 452 29.12 1.65 -7.63
C MET A 452 29.91 1.68 -6.32
N VAL A 453 29.25 1.51 -5.17
CA VAL A 453 29.91 1.44 -3.86
C VAL A 453 30.85 0.23 -3.79
N LEU A 454 30.36 -0.94 -4.21
CA LEU A 454 31.15 -2.18 -4.22
C LEU A 454 32.41 -2.01 -5.09
N TYR A 455 32.31 -1.40 -6.27
CA TYR A 455 33.45 -1.14 -7.15
C TYR A 455 34.55 -0.28 -6.48
N HIS A 456 34.16 0.73 -5.68
CA HIS A 456 35.13 1.59 -4.99
C HIS A 456 35.79 0.91 -3.78
N VAL A 457 35.04 0.08 -3.07
CA VAL A 457 35.50 -0.62 -1.86
C VAL A 457 36.34 -1.84 -2.21
N LYS A 458 35.94 -2.60 -3.24
CA LYS A 458 36.62 -3.80 -3.71
C LYS A 458 38.08 -3.50 -4.05
N CYS A 459 38.96 -4.38 -3.56
CA CYS A 459 40.37 -4.36 -3.90
C CYS A 459 40.52 -4.66 -5.39
N ARG A 460 41.17 -3.76 -6.12
CA ARG A 460 41.36 -3.87 -7.57
C ARG A 460 42.47 -4.86 -7.92
N LYS A 461 42.51 -5.30 -9.18
CA LYS A 461 43.55 -6.23 -9.69
C LYS A 461 44.97 -5.65 -9.62
N ASP A 462 45.14 -4.33 -9.64
CA ASP A 462 46.43 -3.67 -9.41
C ASP A 462 46.79 -3.57 -7.93
N GLU A 463 45.81 -3.34 -7.04
CA GLU A 463 46.05 -3.22 -5.59
C GLU A 463 46.46 -4.55 -4.96
N ILE A 464 45.85 -5.66 -5.39
CA ILE A 464 46.15 -7.01 -4.87
C ILE A 464 47.61 -7.40 -5.13
N GLN A 465 48.25 -6.83 -6.16
CA GLN A 465 49.66 -7.09 -6.50
C GLN A 465 50.64 -6.63 -5.41
N LYS A 466 50.21 -5.77 -4.48
CA LYS A 466 51.03 -5.37 -3.32
C LYS A 466 51.26 -6.50 -2.33
N ILE A 467 50.42 -7.54 -2.36
CA ILE A 467 50.54 -8.74 -1.51
C ILE A 467 50.86 -9.95 -2.39
N LEU A 468 50.10 -10.15 -3.47
CA LEU A 468 50.28 -11.23 -4.43
C LEU A 468 50.96 -10.68 -5.68
N ASN A 469 52.28 -10.52 -5.67
CA ASN A 469 53.07 -9.96 -6.76
C ASN A 469 53.25 -10.91 -7.97
N THR A 470 52.16 -11.55 -8.40
CA THR A 470 52.13 -12.57 -9.45
C THR A 470 52.53 -12.02 -10.82
N ARG A 471 52.21 -10.76 -11.11
CA ARG A 471 52.59 -10.11 -12.38
C ARG A 471 54.10 -9.96 -12.50
N GLU A 472 54.76 -9.57 -11.41
CA GLU A 472 56.21 -9.40 -11.38
C GLU A 472 56.93 -10.75 -11.45
N ARG A 473 56.42 -11.76 -10.73
CA ARG A 473 57.07 -13.07 -10.63
C ARG A 473 56.86 -13.96 -11.86
N TRP A 474 55.66 -13.95 -12.43
CA TRP A 474 55.25 -14.89 -13.48
C TRP A 474 54.51 -14.26 -14.67
N GLY A 475 54.24 -12.95 -14.66
CA GLY A 475 53.51 -12.29 -15.75
C GLY A 475 52.02 -12.67 -15.86
N LYS A 476 51.45 -13.27 -14.80
CA LYS A 476 50.05 -13.72 -14.73
C LYS A 476 49.25 -12.91 -13.72
N GLU A 477 47.94 -12.83 -13.92
CA GLU A 477 47.04 -12.32 -12.88
C GLU A 477 46.84 -13.35 -11.75
N PRO A 478 46.48 -12.92 -10.52
CA PRO A 478 46.31 -13.84 -9.40
C PRO A 478 45.22 -14.89 -9.62
N ASP A 479 44.20 -14.60 -10.44
CA ASP A 479 43.13 -15.53 -10.82
C ASP A 479 43.57 -16.59 -11.85
N GLU A 480 44.76 -16.44 -12.43
CA GLU A 480 45.35 -17.39 -13.39
C GLU A 480 46.47 -18.25 -12.76
N CYS A 481 46.81 -18.00 -11.49
CA CYS A 481 47.82 -18.74 -10.74
C CYS A 481 47.22 -19.95 -10.04
N GLU A 482 48.02 -21.02 -9.93
CA GLU A 482 47.63 -22.19 -9.14
C GLU A 482 47.71 -21.88 -7.63
N GLU A 483 46.90 -22.56 -6.82
CA GLU A 483 46.85 -22.32 -5.36
C GLU A 483 48.20 -22.55 -4.66
N GLU A 484 49.03 -23.48 -5.17
CA GLU A 484 50.39 -23.72 -4.67
C GLU A 484 51.33 -22.54 -4.96
N GLU A 485 51.24 -21.93 -6.16
CA GLU A 485 52.02 -20.74 -6.54
C GLU A 485 51.68 -19.55 -5.62
N LEU A 486 50.38 -19.34 -5.35
CA LEU A 486 49.92 -18.29 -4.44
C LEU A 486 50.37 -18.55 -2.99
N GLN A 487 50.39 -19.82 -2.56
CA GLN A 487 50.89 -20.20 -1.24
C GLN A 487 52.38 -19.89 -1.06
N GLU A 488 53.19 -20.08 -2.10
CA GLU A 488 54.62 -19.77 -2.07
C GLU A 488 54.84 -18.28 -1.76
N ILE A 489 54.17 -17.39 -2.51
CA ILE A 489 54.23 -15.94 -2.25
C ILE A 489 53.76 -15.62 -0.83
N LEU A 490 52.61 -16.15 -0.40
CA LEU A 490 52.06 -15.85 0.91
C LEU A 490 52.97 -16.35 2.04
N THR A 491 53.69 -17.45 1.85
CA THR A 491 54.65 -17.95 2.85
C THR A 491 55.85 -17.01 3.00
N GLU A 492 56.28 -16.36 1.92
CA GLU A 492 57.39 -15.40 1.91
C GLU A 492 56.96 -14.02 2.45
N VAL A 493 55.77 -13.54 2.07
CA VAL A 493 55.32 -12.16 2.32
C VAL A 493 54.60 -12.00 3.66
N LEU A 494 53.92 -13.04 4.16
CA LEU A 494 53.17 -12.94 5.40
C LEU A 494 54.10 -12.90 6.63
N PRO A 495 53.83 -12.03 7.61
CA PRO A 495 54.66 -11.94 8.80
C PRO A 495 54.55 -13.20 9.65
N ASN A 496 55.65 -13.57 10.30
CA ASN A 496 55.65 -14.66 11.27
C ASN A 496 54.82 -14.27 12.51
N ALA A 497 53.85 -15.11 12.89
CA ALA A 497 52.91 -14.83 13.96
C ALA A 497 53.57 -14.57 15.33
N LYS A 498 54.67 -15.26 15.65
CA LYS A 498 55.41 -15.05 16.91
C LYS A 498 56.20 -13.75 16.89
N LYS A 499 56.82 -13.42 15.75
CA LYS A 499 57.61 -12.19 15.60
C LYS A 499 56.73 -10.94 15.61
N ALA A 500 55.54 -11.03 15.00
CA ALA A 500 54.54 -9.96 15.00
C ALA A 500 53.68 -9.94 16.27
N GLU A 501 53.89 -10.88 17.21
CA GLU A 501 53.19 -10.97 18.49
C GLU A 501 51.64 -10.97 18.38
N ILE A 502 51.09 -11.45 17.26
CA ILE A 502 49.62 -11.44 17.02
C ILE A 502 48.85 -12.40 17.93
N LEU A 503 49.55 -13.33 18.59
CA LEU A 503 49.01 -14.25 19.60
C LEU A 503 49.04 -13.65 21.02
N GLU A 504 49.66 -12.49 21.21
CA GLU A 504 49.83 -11.87 22.53
C GLU A 504 48.77 -10.80 22.79
N PHE A 505 48.22 -10.76 24.01
CA PHE A 505 47.22 -9.75 24.38
C PHE A 505 47.78 -8.32 24.36
N HIS A 506 49.11 -8.13 24.49
CA HIS A 506 49.77 -6.82 24.46
C HIS A 506 50.09 -6.31 23.05
N PHE A 507 49.63 -6.97 21.99
CA PHE A 507 49.87 -6.54 20.61
C PHE A 507 49.59 -5.03 20.43
N CYS A 508 50.53 -4.36 19.75
CA CYS A 508 50.54 -2.93 19.46
C CYS A 508 50.52 -2.71 17.96
N ASP A 509 49.47 -2.08 17.42
CA ASP A 509 49.35 -1.85 15.99
C ASP A 509 50.09 -0.60 15.50
N PHE A 510 50.51 0.31 16.38
CA PHE A 510 51.13 1.59 15.98
C PHE A 510 52.44 1.43 15.22
N ASP A 511 53.16 0.33 15.42
CA ASP A 511 54.41 0.04 14.73
C ASP A 511 54.20 -0.60 13.35
N HIS A 512 52.94 -0.88 12.98
CA HIS A 512 52.55 -1.52 11.72
C HIS A 512 51.86 -0.54 10.77
N SER A 513 52.13 -0.67 9.47
CA SER A 513 51.32 0.01 8.45
C SER A 513 49.96 -0.67 8.28
N GLU A 514 48.97 0.02 7.71
CA GLU A 514 47.65 -0.57 7.44
C GLU A 514 47.73 -1.84 6.56
N LEU A 515 48.68 -1.86 5.61
CA LEU A 515 48.93 -3.03 4.76
C LEU A 515 49.55 -4.19 5.55
N ASP A 516 50.41 -3.92 6.53
CA ASP A 516 50.96 -4.97 7.39
C ASP A 516 49.87 -5.59 8.26
N LEU A 517 48.90 -4.80 8.73
CA LEU A 517 47.72 -5.31 9.45
C LEU A 517 46.87 -6.22 8.56
N VAL A 518 46.69 -5.88 7.28
CA VAL A 518 46.02 -6.78 6.31
C VAL A 518 46.75 -8.13 6.22
N LYS A 519 48.09 -8.12 6.09
CA LYS A 519 48.91 -9.35 6.07
C LYS A 519 48.80 -10.13 7.38
N CYS A 520 48.84 -9.46 8.54
CA CYS A 520 48.62 -10.11 9.83
C CYS A 520 47.22 -10.74 9.92
N GLY A 521 46.19 -10.08 9.37
CA GLY A 521 44.82 -10.60 9.35
C GLY A 521 44.71 -11.87 8.51
N ILE A 522 45.34 -11.89 7.32
CA ILE A 522 45.44 -13.09 6.49
C ILE A 522 46.18 -14.22 7.25
N ARG A 523 47.26 -13.89 7.97
CA ARG A 523 48.01 -14.85 8.79
C ARG A 523 47.13 -15.52 9.86
N MET A 524 46.16 -14.82 10.45
CA MET A 524 45.24 -15.40 11.44
C MET A 524 44.39 -16.55 10.86
N TYR A 525 43.92 -16.44 9.61
CA TYR A 525 43.18 -17.54 8.95
C TYR A 525 44.07 -18.78 8.73
N TYR A 526 45.35 -18.58 8.41
CA TYR A 526 46.32 -19.68 8.32
C TYR A 526 46.62 -20.32 9.69
N GLU A 527 46.79 -19.52 10.74
CA GLU A 527 47.01 -20.05 12.11
C GLU A 527 45.78 -20.79 12.64
N LEU A 528 44.56 -20.39 12.26
CA LEU A 528 43.32 -21.12 12.54
C LEU A 528 43.21 -22.44 11.76
N LYS A 529 44.03 -22.64 10.71
CA LYS A 529 44.02 -23.79 9.78
C LYS A 529 42.71 -23.95 9.01
N VAL A 530 42.02 -22.85 8.73
CA VAL A 530 40.73 -22.86 8.04
C VAL A 530 40.85 -22.78 6.53
N VAL A 531 41.95 -22.19 6.01
CA VAL A 531 42.19 -22.03 4.57
C VAL A 531 42.24 -23.39 3.87
N ASP A 532 43.12 -24.29 4.34
CA ASP A 532 43.26 -25.62 3.73
C ASP A 532 42.06 -26.53 4.04
N LYS A 533 41.45 -26.39 5.23
CA LYS A 533 40.34 -27.24 5.68
C LYS A 533 39.05 -26.99 4.92
N PHE A 534 38.73 -25.74 4.63
CA PHE A 534 37.51 -25.35 3.90
C PHE A 534 37.80 -24.97 2.45
N HIS A 535 39.03 -25.18 1.98
CA HIS A 535 39.49 -24.85 0.64
C HIS A 535 39.16 -23.40 0.24
N ILE A 536 39.48 -22.45 1.12
CA ILE A 536 39.25 -21.02 0.84
C ILE A 536 40.27 -20.58 -0.23
N PRO A 537 39.85 -20.04 -1.38
CA PRO A 537 40.78 -19.57 -2.39
C PRO A 537 41.67 -18.46 -1.81
N ARG A 538 42.99 -18.60 -2.01
CA ARG A 538 43.98 -17.69 -1.40
C ARG A 538 43.85 -16.26 -1.94
N GLU A 539 43.56 -16.15 -3.23
CA GLU A 539 43.30 -14.90 -3.92
C GLU A 539 42.08 -14.16 -3.30
N VAL A 540 40.96 -14.87 -3.14
CA VAL A 540 39.72 -14.33 -2.57
C VAL A 540 39.92 -13.89 -1.12
N LEU A 541 40.67 -14.66 -0.32
CA LEU A 541 40.98 -14.27 1.07
C LEU A 541 41.79 -12.97 1.14
N VAL A 542 42.82 -12.82 0.30
CA VAL A 542 43.61 -11.59 0.22
C VAL A 542 42.75 -10.42 -0.24
N ARG A 543 41.93 -10.64 -1.28
CA ARG A 543 41.03 -9.62 -1.83
C ARG A 543 40.00 -9.18 -0.80
N PHE A 544 39.41 -10.11 -0.04
CA PHE A 544 38.46 -9.84 1.04
C PHE A 544 39.08 -8.97 2.12
N MET A 545 40.22 -9.39 2.70
CA MET A 545 40.87 -8.65 3.78
C MET A 545 41.32 -7.24 3.36
N TYR A 546 41.81 -7.08 2.13
CA TYR A 546 42.17 -5.78 1.60
C TYR A 546 40.91 -4.91 1.37
N SER A 547 39.84 -5.48 0.81
CA SER A 547 38.58 -4.77 0.59
C SER A 547 37.94 -4.30 1.89
N LEU A 548 37.99 -5.11 2.96
CA LEU A 548 37.57 -4.70 4.29
C LEU A 548 38.37 -3.47 4.75
N SER A 549 39.69 -3.51 4.68
CA SER A 549 40.55 -2.37 5.04
C SER A 549 40.16 -1.08 4.31
N LYS A 550 39.82 -1.16 3.02
CA LYS A 550 39.32 -0.02 2.23
C LYS A 550 37.89 0.41 2.59
N GLY A 551 37.04 -0.51 3.03
CA GLY A 551 35.65 -0.26 3.41
C GLY A 551 35.51 0.49 4.73
N TYR A 552 36.51 0.41 5.61
CA TYR A 552 36.58 1.26 6.80
C TYR A 552 36.88 2.72 6.42
N ARG A 553 36.21 3.65 7.10
CA ARG A 553 36.40 5.09 6.85
C ARG A 553 37.68 5.60 7.51
N LYS A 554 38.22 6.67 6.93
CA LYS A 554 39.37 7.41 7.48
C LYS A 554 38.88 8.42 8.53
N ILE A 555 38.45 7.89 9.67
CA ILE A 555 38.02 8.66 10.85
C ILE A 555 38.94 8.38 12.05
N THR A 556 38.75 9.13 13.13
CA THR A 556 39.66 9.22 14.27
C THR A 556 39.84 7.89 15.01
N TYR A 557 38.77 7.23 15.47
CA TYR A 557 38.88 5.94 16.16
C TYR A 557 38.22 4.76 15.42
N HIS A 558 36.96 4.85 14.98
CA HIS A 558 36.28 3.73 14.30
C HIS A 558 36.75 3.50 12.84
N ASN A 559 38.02 3.15 12.67
CA ASN A 559 38.70 2.91 11.40
C ASN A 559 39.28 1.48 11.33
N TRP A 560 40.03 1.17 10.27
CA TRP A 560 40.57 -0.18 10.04
C TRP A 560 41.44 -0.70 11.20
N ARG A 561 42.17 0.17 11.92
CA ARG A 561 42.99 -0.25 13.07
C ARG A 561 42.14 -0.78 14.21
N HIS A 562 41.00 -0.13 14.47
CA HIS A 562 40.04 -0.61 15.46
C HIS A 562 39.48 -1.98 15.02
N GLY A 563 38.92 -2.08 13.82
CA GLY A 563 38.39 -3.33 13.28
C GLY A 563 39.41 -4.48 13.28
N PHE A 564 40.67 -4.20 12.94
CA PHE A 564 41.76 -5.17 13.02
C PHE A 564 42.06 -5.61 14.46
N ASN A 565 42.19 -4.67 15.41
CA ASN A 565 42.49 -4.99 16.81
C ASN A 565 41.37 -5.82 17.48
N VAL A 566 40.12 -5.60 17.09
CA VAL A 566 38.98 -6.42 17.54
C VAL A 566 39.09 -7.84 16.99
N GLY A 567 39.33 -7.99 15.68
CA GLY A 567 39.59 -9.30 15.06
C GLY A 567 40.81 -10.03 15.65
N GLN A 568 41.90 -9.29 15.92
CA GLN A 568 43.10 -9.80 16.58
C GLN A 568 42.81 -10.29 17.99
N THR A 569 42.06 -9.52 18.78
CA THR A 569 41.71 -9.92 20.15
C THR A 569 40.79 -11.14 20.15
N MET A 570 39.83 -11.21 19.22
CA MET A 570 39.00 -12.39 19.03
C MET A 570 39.85 -13.63 18.73
N PHE A 571 40.80 -13.51 17.81
CA PHE A 571 41.75 -14.57 17.48
C PHE A 571 42.59 -14.98 18.71
N THR A 572 43.11 -14.03 19.48
CA THR A 572 43.90 -14.32 20.68
C THR A 572 43.07 -14.98 21.78
N LEU A 573 41.83 -14.56 22.01
CA LEU A 573 40.93 -15.20 22.98
C LEU A 573 40.62 -16.66 22.60
N LEU A 574 40.47 -16.94 21.31
CA LEU A 574 40.25 -18.29 20.83
C LEU A 574 41.51 -19.16 21.00
N MET A 575 42.69 -18.65 20.62
CA MET A 575 43.93 -19.43 20.58
C MET A 575 44.68 -19.45 21.92
N THR A 576 45.04 -18.28 22.44
CA THR A 576 45.83 -18.12 23.67
C THR A 576 44.93 -18.14 24.92
N GLY A 577 43.69 -17.63 24.81
CA GLY A 577 42.69 -17.72 25.89
C GLY A 577 42.02 -19.10 26.02
N ASP A 578 42.37 -20.05 25.14
CA ASP A 578 41.86 -21.42 25.12
C ASP A 578 40.33 -21.52 25.12
N LEU A 579 39.66 -20.58 24.44
CA LEU A 579 38.21 -20.62 24.24
C LEU A 579 37.82 -21.42 22.97
N LYS A 580 38.78 -21.66 22.06
CA LYS A 580 38.55 -22.48 20.85
C LYS A 580 38.02 -23.87 21.16
N ARG A 581 38.32 -24.44 22.34
CA ARG A 581 37.83 -25.76 22.78
C ARG A 581 36.30 -25.95 22.73
N TYR A 582 35.52 -24.87 22.84
CA TYR A 582 34.05 -24.94 22.81
C TYR A 582 33.47 -24.86 21.39
N TYR A 583 34.27 -24.39 20.45
CA TYR A 583 33.83 -24.01 19.12
C TYR A 583 34.52 -24.87 18.06
N THR A 584 33.81 -25.10 16.97
CA THR A 584 34.36 -25.70 15.76
C THR A 584 35.19 -24.68 14.98
N ASP A 585 36.03 -25.15 14.07
CA ASP A 585 36.81 -24.26 13.20
C ASP A 585 35.93 -23.33 12.34
N LEU A 586 34.72 -23.78 11.98
CA LEU A 586 33.74 -22.98 11.25
C LEU A 586 33.20 -21.81 12.08
N GLU A 587 32.84 -22.08 13.34
CA GLU A 587 32.38 -21.06 14.29
C GLU A 587 33.51 -20.07 14.60
N CYS A 588 34.74 -20.56 14.77
CA CYS A 588 35.92 -19.71 14.98
C CYS A 588 36.18 -18.77 13.79
N MET A 589 36.09 -19.30 12.57
CA MET A 589 36.21 -18.50 11.34
C MET A 589 35.13 -17.41 11.28
N ALA A 590 33.87 -17.76 11.55
CA ALA A 590 32.76 -16.82 11.56
C ALA A 590 32.96 -15.69 12.58
N MET A 591 33.41 -16.00 13.79
CA MET A 591 33.65 -15.02 14.86
C MET A 591 34.81 -14.06 14.52
N VAL A 592 35.90 -14.57 13.94
CA VAL A 592 37.03 -13.73 13.52
C VAL A 592 36.63 -12.83 12.36
N THR A 593 35.93 -13.36 11.35
CA THR A 593 35.39 -12.54 10.25
C THR A 593 34.42 -11.48 10.78
N ALA A 594 33.53 -11.83 11.72
CA ALA A 594 32.61 -10.88 12.34
C ALA A 594 33.36 -9.76 13.08
N GLY A 595 34.43 -10.09 13.80
CA GLY A 595 35.29 -9.10 14.48
C GLY A 595 35.91 -8.09 13.51
N PHE A 596 36.39 -8.54 12.35
CA PHE A 596 36.91 -7.64 11.30
C PHE A 596 35.82 -6.79 10.63
N CYS A 597 34.57 -7.23 10.64
CA CYS A 597 33.47 -6.58 9.93
C CYS A 597 32.58 -5.68 10.79
N HIS A 598 32.65 -5.80 12.12
CA HIS A 598 31.60 -5.31 13.01
C HIS A 598 31.31 -3.81 12.92
N ASP A 599 32.31 -3.00 12.52
CA ASP A 599 32.25 -1.53 12.45
C ASP A 599 32.53 -0.98 11.04
N ILE A 600 32.39 -1.80 10.00
CA ILE A 600 32.63 -1.38 8.63
C ILE A 600 31.69 -0.23 8.22
N ASP A 601 32.21 0.80 7.55
CA ASP A 601 31.45 2.00 7.18
C ASP A 601 30.89 2.83 8.37
N HIS A 602 31.48 2.73 9.58
CA HIS A 602 31.12 3.60 10.70
C HIS A 602 31.30 5.08 10.36
N ARG A 603 30.35 5.92 10.78
CA ARG A 603 30.23 7.34 10.34
C ARG A 603 30.79 8.36 11.33
N GLY A 604 31.31 7.89 12.46
CA GLY A 604 31.80 8.70 13.57
C GLY A 604 30.73 9.37 14.42
N THR A 605 29.52 8.79 14.41
CA THR A 605 28.40 9.25 15.24
C THR A 605 27.64 8.03 15.73
N ASN A 606 27.08 8.09 16.94
CA ASN A 606 26.38 6.96 17.54
C ASN A 606 24.90 6.80 17.10
N ASN A 607 24.28 5.69 17.50
CA ASN A 607 22.87 5.37 17.24
C ASN A 607 21.89 6.48 17.69
N LEU A 608 22.16 7.15 18.82
CA LEU A 608 21.30 8.22 19.32
C LEU A 608 21.27 9.42 18.39
N TYR A 609 22.44 9.81 17.85
CA TYR A 609 22.54 10.88 16.88
C TYR A 609 21.78 10.55 15.59
N GLN A 610 21.91 9.33 15.08
CA GLN A 610 21.20 8.88 13.87
C GLN A 610 19.67 9.03 13.99
N MET A 611 19.13 8.71 15.17
CA MET A 611 17.70 8.93 15.46
C MET A 611 17.36 10.43 15.51
N LYS A 612 18.14 11.23 16.26
CA LYS A 612 17.89 12.67 16.41
C LYS A 612 17.98 13.43 15.08
N SER A 613 18.89 13.02 14.20
CA SER A 613 19.11 13.67 12.90
C SER A 613 18.11 13.25 11.82
N GLY A 614 17.19 12.33 12.10
CA GLY A 614 16.22 11.81 11.14
C GLY A 614 16.85 11.05 9.96
N ASN A 615 18.02 10.42 10.18
CA ASN A 615 18.78 9.73 9.14
C ASN A 615 17.95 8.57 8.52
N PRO A 616 18.04 8.31 7.20
CA PRO A 616 17.40 7.15 6.58
C PRO A 616 17.67 5.81 7.28
N LEU A 617 18.87 5.59 7.84
CA LEU A 617 19.19 4.37 8.59
C LEU A 617 18.29 4.19 9.83
N ALA A 618 17.96 5.27 10.53
CA ALA A 618 17.05 5.25 11.67
C ALA A 618 15.59 5.02 11.27
N LYS A 619 15.22 5.32 10.02
CA LYS A 619 13.89 4.98 9.46
C LYS A 619 13.83 3.52 9.01
N LEU A 620 14.95 2.98 8.51
CA LEU A 620 15.07 1.60 8.06
C LEU A 620 15.15 0.61 9.24
N HIS A 621 15.83 0.99 10.31
CA HIS A 621 16.08 0.14 11.47
C HIS A 621 15.52 0.76 12.75
N GLY A 622 14.78 -0.03 13.54
CA GLY A 622 14.21 0.43 14.83
C GLY A 622 15.09 0.18 16.07
N SER A 623 16.15 -0.63 15.95
CA SER A 623 17.11 -0.95 17.03
C SER A 623 18.46 -1.36 16.47
N SER A 624 19.54 -1.07 17.20
CA SER A 624 20.93 -1.36 16.80
C SER A 624 21.20 -0.91 15.36
N ILE A 625 20.98 0.39 15.11
CA ILE A 625 20.83 0.96 13.77
C ILE A 625 22.11 0.77 12.96
N LEU A 626 23.25 1.14 13.54
CA LEU A 626 24.55 1.06 12.90
C LEU A 626 25.05 -0.39 12.82
N GLU A 627 24.83 -1.19 13.86
CA GLU A 627 25.25 -2.60 13.87
C GLU A 627 24.56 -3.41 12.77
N ARG A 628 23.27 -3.13 12.49
CA ARG A 628 22.55 -3.71 11.35
C ARG A 628 23.07 -3.21 10.00
N HIS A 629 23.48 -1.95 9.92
CA HIS A 629 24.11 -1.40 8.72
C HIS A 629 25.46 -2.08 8.44
N HIS A 630 26.32 -2.24 9.45
CA HIS A 630 27.60 -2.95 9.35
C HIS A 630 27.39 -4.40 8.89
N LEU A 631 26.37 -5.06 9.43
CA LEU A 631 26.00 -6.41 9.02
C LEU A 631 25.52 -6.50 7.57
N GLU A 632 24.61 -5.63 7.13
CA GLU A 632 24.11 -5.63 5.75
C GLU A 632 25.22 -5.30 4.75
N PHE A 633 26.10 -4.37 5.09
CA PHE A 633 27.27 -4.04 4.28
C PHE A 633 28.21 -5.25 4.15
N SER A 634 28.47 -5.94 5.27
CA SER A 634 29.31 -7.15 5.29
C SER A 634 28.73 -8.28 4.45
N LYS A 635 27.41 -8.51 4.56
CA LYS A 635 26.70 -9.48 3.72
C LYS A 635 26.75 -9.08 2.25
N THR A 636 26.61 -7.80 1.94
CA THR A 636 26.70 -7.29 0.56
C THR A 636 28.08 -7.57 -0.05
N LEU A 637 29.16 -7.35 0.70
CA LEU A 637 30.51 -7.72 0.26
C LEU A 637 30.64 -9.23 -0.02
N LEU A 638 30.09 -10.07 0.86
CA LEU A 638 30.14 -11.53 0.73
C LEU A 638 29.18 -12.10 -0.34
N ARG A 639 28.29 -11.29 -0.92
CA ARG A 639 27.46 -11.71 -2.07
C ARG A 639 28.25 -11.71 -3.38
N ASP A 640 29.33 -10.91 -3.48
CA ASP A 640 30.23 -10.93 -4.63
C ASP A 640 31.10 -12.18 -4.58
N GLU A 641 31.04 -13.01 -5.62
CA GLU A 641 31.75 -14.28 -5.71
C GLU A 641 33.26 -14.11 -5.50
N SER A 642 33.87 -13.06 -6.06
CA SER A 642 35.32 -12.82 -5.93
C SER A 642 35.76 -12.27 -4.57
N LEU A 643 34.83 -11.97 -3.66
CA LEU A 643 35.09 -11.57 -2.27
C LEU A 643 34.61 -12.62 -1.26
N ASN A 644 33.84 -13.61 -1.71
CA ASN A 644 33.15 -14.54 -0.84
C ASN A 644 34.07 -15.69 -0.39
N ILE A 645 34.71 -15.52 0.77
CA ILE A 645 35.53 -16.56 1.40
C ILE A 645 34.74 -17.82 1.81
N TYR A 646 33.41 -17.82 1.68
CA TYR A 646 32.52 -18.94 2.00
C TYR A 646 31.97 -19.67 0.77
N GLN A 647 32.46 -19.37 -0.44
CA GLN A 647 31.93 -19.94 -1.69
C GLN A 647 32.00 -21.48 -1.78
N ASN A 648 33.00 -22.09 -1.13
CA ASN A 648 33.20 -23.55 -1.14
C ASN A 648 32.49 -24.28 0.01
N LEU A 649 31.77 -23.56 0.88
CA LEU A 649 30.97 -24.16 1.94
C LEU A 649 29.66 -24.72 1.38
N ASN A 650 29.16 -25.80 2.00
CA ASN A 650 27.81 -26.25 1.68
C ASN A 650 26.77 -25.28 2.27
N ARG A 651 25.53 -25.35 1.75
CA ARG A 651 24.43 -24.47 2.16
C ARG A 651 24.22 -24.40 3.67
N ARG A 652 24.26 -25.55 4.37
CA ARG A 652 24.05 -25.60 5.83
C ARG A 652 25.16 -24.89 6.59
N GLN A 653 26.42 -25.08 6.17
CA GLN A 653 27.56 -24.38 6.77
C GLN A 653 27.47 -22.88 6.51
N HIS A 654 27.09 -22.47 5.31
CA HIS A 654 26.91 -21.07 4.95
C HIS A 654 25.81 -20.41 5.81
N GLU A 655 24.64 -21.04 5.95
CA GLU A 655 23.55 -20.56 6.82
C GLU A 655 24.00 -20.41 8.28
N VAL A 656 24.79 -21.36 8.81
CA VAL A 656 25.35 -21.29 10.17
C VAL A 656 26.31 -20.12 10.31
N VAL A 657 27.24 -19.93 9.38
CA VAL A 657 28.22 -18.83 9.44
C VAL A 657 27.52 -17.47 9.39
N ILE A 658 26.55 -17.30 8.50
CA ILE A 658 25.78 -16.06 8.39
C ILE A 658 25.00 -15.78 9.67
N HIS A 659 24.32 -16.78 10.24
CA HIS A 659 23.62 -16.62 11.52
C HIS A 659 24.57 -16.20 12.66
N LEU A 660 25.77 -16.80 12.74
CA LEU A 660 26.74 -16.44 13.76
C LEU A 660 27.31 -15.03 13.57
N MET A 661 27.53 -14.61 12.32
CA MET A 661 27.91 -13.22 12.02
C MET A 661 26.81 -12.24 12.44
N ASP A 662 25.54 -12.56 12.18
CA ASP A 662 24.39 -11.74 12.62
C ASP A 662 24.39 -11.56 14.13
N VAL A 663 24.49 -12.67 14.87
CA VAL A 663 24.49 -12.65 16.34
C VAL A 663 25.69 -11.90 16.89
N ALA A 664 26.89 -12.13 16.33
CA ALA A 664 28.12 -11.52 16.81
C ALA A 664 28.17 -10.01 16.56
N ILE A 665 27.86 -9.55 15.34
CA ILE A 665 27.89 -8.13 14.99
C ILE A 665 26.78 -7.37 15.72
N ILE A 666 25.55 -7.89 15.81
CA ILE A 666 24.48 -7.18 16.53
C ILE A 666 24.78 -7.10 18.04
N ALA A 667 25.52 -8.07 18.60
CA ALA A 667 25.88 -8.10 20.02
C ALA A 667 26.93 -7.05 20.43
N THR A 668 27.56 -6.32 19.50
CA THR A 668 28.46 -5.20 19.85
C THR A 668 27.70 -4.02 20.45
N ASP A 669 26.39 -3.90 20.19
CA ASP A 669 25.55 -2.89 20.83
C ASP A 669 25.49 -3.08 22.36
N LEU A 670 26.08 -2.13 23.10
CA LEU A 670 26.14 -2.13 24.55
C LEU A 670 24.75 -2.20 25.22
N ALA A 671 23.68 -1.76 24.55
CA ALA A 671 22.32 -1.89 25.09
C ALA A 671 21.88 -3.36 25.22
N LEU A 672 22.41 -4.26 24.39
CA LEU A 672 22.16 -5.70 24.45
C LEU A 672 23.09 -6.40 25.45
N TYR A 673 24.34 -5.95 25.56
CA TYR A 673 25.32 -6.43 26.55
C TYR A 673 24.74 -6.46 27.98
N PHE A 674 24.14 -5.37 28.44
CA PHE A 674 23.58 -5.28 29.80
C PHE A 674 22.47 -6.31 30.08
N LYS A 675 21.74 -6.74 29.04
CA LYS A 675 20.69 -7.78 29.16
C LYS A 675 21.29 -9.19 29.22
N LYS A 676 22.45 -9.40 28.60
CA LYS A 676 23.08 -10.73 28.45
C LYS A 676 24.09 -11.04 29.56
N ARG A 677 24.69 -10.03 30.18
CA ARG A 677 25.75 -10.20 31.19
C ARG A 677 25.37 -11.07 32.41
N THR A 678 24.12 -11.01 32.86
CA THR A 678 23.63 -11.83 34.00
C THR A 678 23.45 -13.30 33.63
N MET A 679 23.09 -13.58 32.37
CA MET A 679 23.04 -14.95 31.86
C MET A 679 24.45 -15.53 31.73
N PHE A 680 25.41 -14.72 31.25
CA PHE A 680 26.81 -15.12 31.18
C PHE A 680 27.38 -15.45 32.56
N GLN A 681 27.13 -14.63 33.58
CA GLN A 681 27.58 -14.91 34.95
C GLN A 681 27.10 -16.27 35.46
N LYS A 682 25.84 -16.63 35.19
CA LYS A 682 25.29 -17.95 35.54
C LYS A 682 25.97 -19.10 34.78
N ILE A 683 26.35 -18.89 33.52
CA ILE A 683 27.14 -19.86 32.75
C ILE A 683 28.52 -20.05 33.39
N VAL A 684 29.17 -18.96 33.79
CA VAL A 684 30.46 -19.00 34.50
C VAL A 684 30.32 -19.75 35.82
N ASP A 685 29.31 -19.44 36.63
CA ASP A 685 29.07 -20.14 37.91
C ASP A 685 28.83 -21.64 37.71
N GLN A 686 28.02 -22.01 36.71
CA GLN A 686 27.79 -23.40 36.35
C GLN A 686 29.07 -24.11 35.91
N SER A 687 29.96 -23.43 35.18
CA SER A 687 31.24 -24.05 34.80
C SER A 687 32.06 -24.50 36.01
N LYS A 688 31.93 -23.79 37.15
CA LYS A 688 32.63 -24.10 38.39
C LYS A 688 32.02 -25.25 39.18
N THR A 689 30.82 -25.72 38.82
CA THR A 689 30.21 -26.89 39.45
C THR A 689 30.70 -28.21 38.86
N TYR A 690 31.40 -28.19 37.72
CA TYR A 690 31.99 -29.37 37.10
C TYR A 690 33.38 -29.63 37.68
N GLU A 691 33.69 -30.88 38.02
CA GLU A 691 35.00 -31.27 38.57
C GLU A 691 36.09 -31.32 37.49
N ASN A 692 35.73 -31.62 36.23
CA ASN A 692 36.66 -31.79 35.12
C ASN A 692 36.32 -30.89 33.92
N TRP A 693 37.34 -30.22 33.38
CA TRP A 693 37.27 -29.38 32.19
C TRP A 693 36.78 -30.12 30.93
N ASN A 694 37.12 -31.41 30.80
CA ASN A 694 36.72 -32.20 29.63
C ASN A 694 35.21 -32.42 29.58
N ASP A 695 34.57 -32.63 30.73
CA ASP A 695 33.13 -32.86 30.81
C ASP A 695 32.34 -31.56 30.60
N TRP A 696 32.85 -30.45 31.16
CA TRP A 696 32.34 -29.11 30.86
C TRP A 696 32.41 -28.77 29.36
N THR A 697 33.56 -29.06 28.73
CA THR A 697 33.77 -28.78 27.30
C THR A 697 32.80 -29.58 26.43
N LYS A 698 32.65 -30.89 26.69
CA LYS A 698 31.68 -31.74 25.98
C LYS A 698 30.25 -31.24 26.12
N TYR A 699 29.86 -30.80 27.32
CA TYR A 699 28.56 -30.19 27.57
C TYR A 699 28.38 -28.90 26.76
N MET A 700 29.36 -27.99 26.81
CA MET A 700 29.31 -26.71 26.09
C MET A 700 29.30 -26.86 24.57
N MET A 701 29.98 -27.87 24.01
CA MET A 701 29.97 -28.12 22.56
C MET A 701 28.57 -28.48 22.02
N LEU A 702 27.75 -29.14 22.83
CA LEU A 702 26.39 -29.55 22.48
C LEU A 702 25.36 -28.42 22.69
N GLU A 703 25.64 -27.48 23.60
CA GLU A 703 24.71 -26.43 24.00
C GLU A 703 24.87 -25.15 23.17
N THR A 704 24.05 -25.02 22.13
CA THR A 704 24.11 -23.91 21.16
C THR A 704 23.85 -22.54 21.78
N THR A 705 22.76 -22.38 22.54
CA THR A 705 22.37 -21.09 23.14
C THR A 705 23.43 -20.53 24.08
N ARG A 706 24.12 -21.39 24.83
CA ARG A 706 25.17 -20.97 25.77
C ARG A 706 26.40 -20.48 25.01
N LYS A 707 26.79 -21.19 23.94
CA LYS A 707 27.86 -20.75 23.04
C LYS A 707 27.56 -19.37 22.44
N GLU A 708 26.33 -19.13 21.99
CA GLU A 708 25.95 -17.80 21.46
C GLU A 708 26.06 -16.68 22.51
N ILE A 709 25.66 -16.94 23.76
CA ILE A 709 25.81 -15.97 24.85
C ILE A 709 27.29 -15.70 25.13
N VAL A 710 28.12 -16.74 25.20
CA VAL A 710 29.57 -16.58 25.40
C VAL A 710 30.20 -15.83 24.22
N MET A 711 29.81 -16.14 22.99
CA MET A 711 30.24 -15.44 21.77
C MET A 711 29.87 -13.95 21.81
N ALA A 712 28.64 -13.61 22.16
CA ALA A 712 28.19 -12.22 22.29
C ALA A 712 29.03 -11.46 23.32
N MET A 713 29.25 -12.05 24.50
CA MET A 713 30.08 -11.44 25.54
C MET A 713 31.56 -11.33 25.13
N MET A 714 32.06 -12.32 24.38
CA MET A 714 33.42 -12.32 23.86
C MET A 714 33.58 -11.23 22.81
N MET A 715 32.60 -11.00 21.94
CA MET A 715 32.61 -9.91 20.97
C MET A 715 32.67 -8.55 21.67
N THR A 716 31.81 -8.29 22.67
CA THR A 716 31.89 -7.05 23.47
C THR A 716 33.24 -6.91 24.19
N ALA A 717 33.82 -8.00 24.68
CA ALA A 717 35.14 -7.97 25.31
C ALA A 717 36.27 -7.68 24.30
N CYS A 718 36.12 -8.07 23.04
CA CYS A 718 37.06 -7.75 21.96
C CYS A 718 36.94 -6.30 21.51
N ASP A 719 35.70 -5.82 21.33
CA ASP A 719 35.39 -4.43 20.97
C ASP A 719 36.02 -3.45 21.97
N LEU A 720 35.86 -3.73 23.27
CA LEU A 720 36.42 -2.90 24.34
C LEU A 720 37.92 -3.18 24.66
N SER A 721 38.59 -4.06 23.90
CA SER A 721 39.92 -4.58 24.25
C SER A 721 41.04 -3.54 24.35
N ALA A 722 40.88 -2.38 23.71
CA ALA A 722 41.84 -1.29 23.77
C ALA A 722 42.10 -0.82 25.22
N ILE A 723 41.10 -0.93 26.10
CA ILE A 723 41.21 -0.54 27.51
C ILE A 723 42.10 -1.47 28.35
N ALA A 724 42.38 -2.68 27.85
CA ALA A 724 43.23 -3.70 28.49
C ALA A 724 44.65 -3.74 27.89
N LYS A 725 44.99 -2.84 26.97
CA LYS A 725 46.34 -2.68 26.42
C LYS A 725 47.26 -1.93 27.41
N PRO A 726 48.60 -2.02 27.28
CA PRO A 726 49.52 -1.20 28.06
C PRO A 726 49.19 0.30 28.04
N TRP A 727 49.54 1.03 29.11
CA TRP A 727 49.21 2.45 29.31
C TRP A 727 49.59 3.36 28.12
N GLU A 728 50.78 3.13 27.54
CA GLU A 728 51.28 3.90 26.39
C GLU A 728 50.39 3.79 25.14
N ILE A 729 49.65 2.69 25.03
CA ILE A 729 48.69 2.45 23.96
C ILE A 729 47.33 3.00 24.37
N GLN A 730 46.86 2.60 25.56
CA GLN A 730 45.53 2.95 26.05
C GLN A 730 45.33 4.46 26.12
N SER A 731 46.33 5.22 26.60
CA SER A 731 46.24 6.68 26.72
C SER A 731 46.02 7.37 25.36
N LYS A 732 46.71 6.92 24.32
CA LYS A 732 46.54 7.44 22.94
C LYS A 732 45.18 7.07 22.36
N VAL A 733 44.73 5.84 22.58
CA VAL A 733 43.42 5.39 22.12
C VAL A 733 42.30 6.17 22.80
N ALA A 734 42.38 6.39 24.11
CA ALA A 734 41.39 7.17 24.86
C ALA A 734 41.25 8.61 24.34
N LEU A 735 42.37 9.25 23.95
CA LEU A 735 42.34 10.57 23.32
C LEU A 735 41.69 10.54 21.94
N SER A 736 41.90 9.48 21.15
CA SER A 736 41.29 9.32 19.83
C SER A 736 39.77 9.15 19.94
N VAL A 737 39.31 8.32 20.88
CA VAL A 737 37.89 8.13 21.20
C VAL A 737 37.25 9.44 21.70
N ALA A 738 37.94 10.16 22.59
CA ALA A 738 37.45 11.45 23.10
C ALA A 738 37.33 12.49 21.97
N ALA A 739 38.30 12.54 21.06
CA ALA A 739 38.25 13.42 19.90
C ALA A 739 37.03 13.14 19.01
N GLU A 740 36.71 11.86 18.75
CA GLU A 740 35.53 11.48 17.98
C GLU A 740 34.21 11.89 18.68
N PHE A 741 34.13 11.70 20.01
CA PHE A 741 32.97 12.17 20.79
C PHE A 741 32.83 13.69 20.78
N TRP A 742 33.94 14.43 20.80
CA TRP A 742 33.91 15.90 20.69
C TRP A 742 33.49 16.35 19.30
N GLU A 743 33.95 15.70 18.24
CA GLU A 743 33.50 15.97 16.87
C GLU A 743 31.98 15.75 16.73
N GLN A 744 31.45 14.66 17.31
CA GLN A 744 30.01 14.45 17.39
C GLN A 744 29.31 15.55 18.22
N GLY A 745 29.86 15.92 19.37
CA GLY A 745 29.28 16.98 20.22
C GLY A 745 29.21 18.34 19.52
N ASP A 746 30.21 18.66 18.71
CA ASP A 746 30.23 19.87 17.88
C ASP A 746 29.18 19.80 16.76
N LEU A 747 28.95 18.62 16.17
CA LEU A 747 27.86 18.39 15.23
C LEU A 747 26.47 18.53 15.89
N GLU A 748 26.28 17.98 17.09
CA GLU A 748 25.02 18.14 17.85
C GLU A 748 24.73 19.61 18.16
N ARG A 749 25.78 20.36 18.54
CA ARG A 749 25.68 21.79 18.82
C ARG A 749 25.33 22.61 17.58
N THR A 750 25.92 22.28 16.44
CA THR A 750 25.80 23.07 15.21
C THR A 750 24.54 22.73 14.42
N VAL A 751 24.21 21.44 14.30
CA VAL A 751 23.12 20.97 13.42
C VAL A 751 21.80 20.82 14.17
N LEU A 752 21.84 20.39 15.43
CA LEU A 752 20.63 20.15 16.24
C LEU A 752 20.35 21.31 17.21
N GLU A 753 21.25 22.29 17.31
CA GLU A 753 21.18 23.42 18.26
C GLU A 753 21.01 22.97 19.72
N GLN A 754 21.56 21.79 20.06
CA GLN A 754 21.49 21.21 21.41
C GLN A 754 22.83 21.35 22.13
N GLN A 755 22.79 21.52 23.46
CA GLN A 755 24.01 21.43 24.26
C GLN A 755 24.37 19.95 24.45
N PRO A 756 25.57 19.52 24.03
CA PRO A 756 26.00 18.13 24.21
C PRO A 756 26.23 17.83 25.70
N ILE A 757 26.16 16.55 26.05
CA ILE A 757 26.52 16.08 27.40
C ILE A 757 28.02 16.29 27.67
N PRO A 758 28.46 16.37 28.94
CA PRO A 758 29.85 16.65 29.29
C PRO A 758 30.89 15.76 28.60
N MET A 759 30.57 14.48 28.42
CA MET A 759 31.42 13.51 27.71
C MET A 759 31.74 13.90 26.26
N MET A 760 30.86 14.65 25.61
CA MET A 760 31.00 15.10 24.22
C MET A 760 31.36 16.59 24.13
N ASP A 761 31.58 17.29 25.25
CA ASP A 761 31.95 18.70 25.25
C ASP A 761 33.46 18.87 25.37
N ARG A 762 34.10 19.38 24.30
CA ARG A 762 35.56 19.57 24.28
C ARG A 762 36.07 20.55 25.34
N ASN A 763 35.22 21.43 25.84
CA ASN A 763 35.57 22.37 26.92
C ASN A 763 35.70 21.69 28.29
N LYS A 764 35.24 20.44 28.41
CA LYS A 764 35.34 19.61 29.62
C LYS A 764 36.35 18.47 29.47
N ALA A 765 37.32 18.62 28.57
CA ALA A 765 38.35 17.62 28.32
C ALA A 765 39.13 17.23 29.59
N ASP A 766 39.31 18.16 30.53
CA ASP A 766 40.01 17.89 31.80
C ASP A 766 39.26 16.89 32.71
N GLU A 767 37.94 16.66 32.49
CA GLU A 767 37.14 15.67 33.22
C GLU A 767 37.31 14.24 32.66
N LEU A 768 38.01 14.06 31.53
CA LEU A 768 38.19 12.76 30.86
C LEU A 768 38.72 11.65 31.79
N PRO A 769 39.72 11.87 32.67
CA PRO A 769 40.20 10.83 33.59
C PRO A 769 39.10 10.26 34.50
N LYS A 770 38.22 11.13 35.00
CA LYS A 770 37.08 10.73 35.84
C LYS A 770 36.08 9.87 35.06
N LEU A 771 35.76 10.29 33.83
CA LEU A 771 34.86 9.55 32.94
C LEU A 771 35.42 8.16 32.58
N GLN A 772 36.72 8.08 32.28
CA GLN A 772 37.41 6.81 32.00
C GLN A 772 37.39 5.86 33.21
N CYS A 773 37.64 6.34 34.43
CA CYS A 773 37.49 5.52 35.63
C CYS A 773 36.06 4.98 35.77
N GLY A 774 35.05 5.81 35.55
CA GLY A 774 33.65 5.40 35.61
C GLY A 774 33.31 4.32 34.56
N PHE A 775 33.78 4.49 33.33
CA PHE A 775 33.61 3.52 32.26
C PHE A 775 34.28 2.17 32.57
N ILE A 776 35.54 2.20 33.04
CA ILE A 776 36.26 0.99 33.44
C ILE A 776 35.52 0.25 34.56
N ASP A 777 35.09 0.96 35.60
CA ASP A 777 34.47 0.35 36.77
C ASP A 777 33.06 -0.21 36.42
N PHE A 778 32.27 0.49 35.59
CA PHE A 778 30.88 0.12 35.31
C PHE A 778 30.70 -0.88 34.16
N VAL A 779 31.51 -0.77 33.09
CA VAL A 779 31.34 -1.57 31.87
C VAL A 779 32.40 -2.66 31.79
N CYS A 780 33.69 -2.28 31.78
CA CYS A 780 34.80 -3.18 31.46
C CYS A 780 35.11 -4.17 32.59
N SER A 781 35.09 -3.72 33.85
CA SER A 781 35.52 -4.53 34.99
C SER A 781 34.68 -5.80 35.15
N PHE A 782 33.37 -5.72 34.90
CA PHE A 782 32.49 -6.89 34.97
C PHE A 782 32.92 -7.96 33.97
N VAL A 783 33.03 -7.61 32.69
CA VAL A 783 33.26 -8.59 31.63
C VAL A 783 34.63 -9.26 31.77
N TYR A 784 35.70 -8.50 32.03
CA TYR A 784 37.03 -9.09 32.18
C TYR A 784 37.20 -9.86 33.49
N LYS A 785 36.52 -9.46 34.57
CA LYS A 785 36.51 -10.23 35.82
C LYS A 785 35.83 -11.58 35.63
N GLU A 786 34.68 -11.60 34.97
CA GLU A 786 33.95 -12.83 34.68
C GLU A 786 34.71 -13.72 33.69
N PHE A 787 35.38 -13.16 32.67
CA PHE A 787 36.24 -13.93 31.77
C PHE A 787 37.49 -14.49 32.47
N SER A 788 38.17 -13.74 33.34
CA SER A 788 39.30 -14.23 34.13
C SER A 788 38.86 -15.32 35.13
N ARG A 789 37.66 -15.18 35.70
CA ARG A 789 37.05 -16.23 36.54
C ARG A 789 36.70 -17.45 35.71
N PHE A 790 36.23 -17.27 34.48
CA PHE A 790 35.90 -18.37 33.57
C PHE A 790 37.16 -19.11 33.12
N HIS A 791 38.15 -18.40 32.55
CA HIS A 791 39.43 -18.92 32.05
C HIS A 791 40.62 -18.14 32.63
N VAL A 792 41.57 -18.85 33.22
CA VAL A 792 42.71 -18.24 33.93
C VAL A 792 43.68 -17.57 32.97
N GLU A 793 43.74 -18.04 31.72
CA GLU A 793 44.58 -17.55 30.63
C GLU A 793 44.27 -16.07 30.28
N ILE A 794 43.06 -15.59 30.61
CA ILE A 794 42.61 -14.22 30.32
C ILE A 794 42.94 -13.24 31.47
N THR A 795 43.40 -13.74 32.62
CA THR A 795 43.78 -12.92 33.79
C THR A 795 44.74 -11.76 33.46
N PRO A 796 45.73 -11.89 32.56
CA PRO A 796 46.59 -10.77 32.17
C PRO A 796 45.84 -9.55 31.62
N MET A 797 44.68 -9.74 30.96
CA MET A 797 43.85 -8.60 30.50
C MET A 797 43.21 -7.86 31.68
N LEU A 798 42.73 -8.60 32.68
CA LEU A 798 42.13 -8.02 33.90
C LEU A 798 43.17 -7.25 34.71
N GLU A 799 44.37 -7.80 34.88
CA GLU A 799 45.46 -7.13 35.61
C GLU A 799 45.87 -5.81 34.94
N ARG A 800 45.95 -5.79 33.61
CA ARG A 800 46.23 -4.58 32.85
C ARG A 800 45.12 -3.54 32.94
N LEU A 801 43.86 -3.98 32.88
CA LEU A 801 42.72 -3.10 33.11
C LEU A 801 42.82 -2.41 34.47
N MET A 802 43.13 -3.17 35.53
CA MET A 802 43.26 -2.64 36.88
C MET A 802 44.46 -1.71 37.01
N ASN A 803 45.55 -1.98 36.30
CA ASN A 803 46.69 -1.07 36.24
C ASN A 803 46.33 0.26 35.54
N ASN A 804 45.69 0.20 34.37
CA ASN A 804 45.23 1.40 33.66
C ASN A 804 44.23 2.21 34.50
N ARG A 805 43.34 1.53 35.23
CA ARG A 805 42.40 2.17 36.17
C ARG A 805 43.12 2.93 37.29
N LYS A 806 44.26 2.42 37.76
CA LYS A 806 45.10 3.09 38.75
C LYS A 806 45.76 4.35 38.18
N GLU A 807 46.30 4.28 36.97
CA GLU A 807 46.90 5.44 36.28
C GLU A 807 45.85 6.54 36.00
N TRP A 808 44.67 6.17 35.50
CA TRP A 808 43.56 7.11 35.32
C TRP A 808 43.10 7.75 36.63
N ASN A 809 43.04 6.97 37.71
CA ASN A 809 42.66 7.50 39.02
C ASN A 809 43.72 8.50 39.55
N ALA A 810 45.01 8.24 39.31
CA ALA A 810 46.07 9.19 39.66
C ALA A 810 45.93 10.52 38.89
N LEU A 811 45.61 10.47 37.59
CA LEU A 811 45.33 11.68 36.79
C LEU A 811 44.07 12.42 37.26
N LYS A 812 43.02 11.67 37.63
CA LYS A 812 41.81 12.23 38.22
C LYS A 812 42.12 12.98 39.51
N GLU A 813 42.86 12.38 40.44
CA GLU A 813 43.23 13.00 41.72
C GLU A 813 44.09 14.26 41.53
N GLN A 814 45.01 14.25 40.55
CA GLN A 814 45.79 15.43 40.17
C GLN A 814 44.90 16.57 39.66
N HIS A 815 43.90 16.25 38.83
CA HIS A 815 42.95 17.23 38.33
C HIS A 815 42.07 17.80 39.46
N GLU A 816 41.51 16.95 40.33
CA GLU A 816 40.70 17.37 41.47
C GLU A 816 41.48 18.29 42.42
N ALA A 817 42.77 17.98 42.68
CA ALA A 817 43.64 18.84 43.47
C ALA A 817 43.88 20.21 42.80
N LYS A 818 44.05 20.25 41.48
CA LYS A 818 44.21 21.50 40.70
C LYS A 818 42.95 22.35 40.74
N VAL A 819 41.77 21.73 40.61
CA VAL A 819 40.47 22.42 40.71
C VAL A 819 40.26 22.98 42.11
N ALA A 820 40.48 22.18 43.16
CA ALA A 820 40.35 22.62 44.54
C ALA A 820 41.28 23.80 44.87
N ALA A 821 42.52 23.79 44.35
CA ALA A 821 43.45 24.91 44.50
C ALA A 821 42.97 26.18 43.78
N MET A 822 42.37 26.02 42.59
CA MET A 822 41.81 27.14 41.82
C MET A 822 40.57 27.74 42.51
N GLU A 823 39.68 26.89 43.04
CA GLU A 823 38.51 27.32 43.82
C GLU A 823 38.93 28.05 45.10
N ALA A 824 39.92 27.52 45.82
CA ALA A 824 40.47 28.19 46.99
C ALA A 824 41.08 29.57 46.64
N ALA A 825 41.81 29.67 45.52
CA ALA A 825 42.37 30.92 45.05
C ALA A 825 41.30 31.93 44.60
N ASN A 826 40.23 31.46 43.95
CA ASN A 826 39.10 32.30 43.55
C ASN A 826 38.33 32.79 44.76
N LYS A 827 38.05 31.92 45.73
CA LYS A 827 37.43 32.28 47.00
C LYS A 827 38.26 33.31 47.77
N ALA A 828 39.59 33.14 47.83
CA ALA A 828 40.48 34.12 48.44
C ALA A 828 40.49 35.47 47.69
N LYS A 829 40.39 35.48 46.35
CA LYS A 829 40.24 36.70 45.55
C LYS A 829 38.89 37.39 45.78
N GLU A 830 37.80 36.62 45.89
CA GLU A 830 36.47 37.14 46.22
C GLU A 830 36.42 37.72 47.63
N GLU A 831 37.01 37.03 48.60
CA GLU A 831 37.15 37.53 49.98
C GLU A 831 38.01 38.79 50.04
N ALA A 832 39.11 38.86 49.27
CA ALA A 832 39.95 40.06 49.16
C ALA A 832 39.23 41.22 48.43
N ALA A 833 38.41 40.92 47.42
CA ALA A 833 37.59 41.91 46.71
C ALA A 833 36.44 42.41 47.61
N ALA A 834 35.82 41.53 48.39
CA ALA A 834 34.82 41.87 49.39
C ALA A 834 35.43 42.71 50.53
N ALA A 835 36.64 42.36 51.00
CA ALA A 835 37.39 43.13 51.97
C ALA A 835 37.79 44.52 51.42
N ARG A 836 38.20 44.63 50.15
CA ARG A 836 38.44 45.92 49.47
C ARG A 836 37.17 46.75 49.34
N ARG A 837 36.03 46.14 48.99
CA ARG A 837 34.72 46.83 48.94
C ARG A 837 34.30 47.31 50.32
N ALA A 838 34.47 46.50 51.36
CA ALA A 838 34.21 46.87 52.75
C ALA A 838 35.14 47.98 53.23
N TRP A 839 36.44 47.93 52.89
CA TRP A 839 37.42 48.97 53.22
C TRP A 839 37.09 50.31 52.52
N CYS A 840 36.71 50.29 51.23
CA CYS A 840 36.23 51.48 50.52
C CYS A 840 34.92 52.03 51.12
N LEU A 841 33.98 51.18 51.55
CA LEU A 841 32.75 51.61 52.23
C LEU A 841 33.02 52.25 53.61
N LEU A 842 34.03 51.75 54.34
CA LEU A 842 34.49 52.32 55.62
C LEU A 842 35.25 53.65 55.42
N HIS A 843 36.04 53.79 54.36
CA HIS A 843 36.85 55.00 54.11
C HIS A 843 36.11 56.10 53.32
N CYS A 844 35.05 55.77 52.56
CA CYS A 844 34.12 56.78 52.02
C CYS A 844 33.21 57.40 53.10
N ARG A 845 33.13 56.80 54.30
CA ARG A 845 32.47 57.41 55.48
C ARG A 845 33.37 58.34 56.29
N ALA A 846 34.66 58.44 55.97
CA ALA A 846 35.63 59.26 56.70
C ALA A 846 35.95 60.63 56.03
N ALA A 847 35.29 60.97 54.91
CA ALA A 847 35.57 62.20 54.15
C ALA A 847 34.36 63.13 53.95
N VAL A 848 33.42 63.18 54.89
CA VAL A 848 32.41 64.26 54.99
C VAL A 848 32.15 64.57 56.47
N CYS A 849 32.93 65.50 57.04
CA CYS A 849 32.47 66.49 58.02
C CYS A 849 33.59 67.48 58.40
N CYS A 850 33.23 68.77 58.35
CA CYS A 850 33.97 69.99 58.71
C CYS A 850 34.89 70.60 57.61
N SER A 851 34.65 71.80 57.10
CA SER A 851 33.54 72.78 57.22
C SER A 851 33.83 73.95 56.26
N HIS A 852 32.77 74.64 55.84
CA HIS A 852 32.70 75.88 55.07
C HIS A 852 33.99 76.70 54.88
N ASP A 853 34.32 77.02 53.62
CA ASP A 853 34.22 78.39 53.09
C ASP A 853 34.38 78.43 51.56
N CYS A 854 33.57 79.30 50.94
CA CYS A 854 33.58 79.75 49.54
C CYS A 854 34.77 80.74 49.33
N PRO A 855 35.12 81.31 48.13
CA PRO A 855 34.34 81.32 46.88
C PRO A 855 35.13 81.36 45.53
N THR A 856 34.36 81.47 44.44
CA THR A 856 34.69 81.99 43.09
C THR A 856 35.65 81.18 42.21
N ASP A 857 35.57 81.11 40.88
CA ASP A 857 34.58 81.35 39.82
C ASP A 857 35.31 80.92 38.53
N SER A 858 34.54 80.64 37.48
CA SER A 858 34.92 80.73 36.06
C SER A 858 35.55 79.50 35.36
N SER A 859 34.70 78.90 34.50
CA SER A 859 34.93 78.76 33.05
C SER A 859 36.01 77.74 32.62
N ARG A 860 35.90 76.82 31.66
CA ARG A 860 35.15 76.52 30.43
C ARG A 860 35.39 74.99 30.23
N GLY A 861 34.59 74.14 29.61
CA GLY A 861 33.44 74.25 28.76
C GLY A 861 33.44 73.04 27.80
N ARG A 862 32.27 72.43 27.60
CA ARG A 862 31.83 71.64 26.42
C ARG A 862 32.59 70.33 26.11
N GLN A 863 31.96 69.24 25.63
CA GLN A 863 30.61 68.97 25.12
C GLN A 863 30.42 67.44 25.21
N ASP A 864 29.33 66.94 25.81
CA ASP A 864 28.13 66.38 25.14
C ASP A 864 28.42 65.10 24.33
N ARG A 865 27.65 64.00 24.31
CA ARG A 865 26.28 63.59 24.70
C ARG A 865 26.22 62.11 24.20
N LYS A 866 25.39 61.15 24.60
CA LYS A 866 24.03 60.99 25.18
C LYS A 866 23.98 59.49 25.59
N ARG A 867 23.49 59.08 26.78
CA ARG A 867 22.07 58.96 27.23
C ARG A 867 21.28 57.96 26.35
N LEU A 868 20.49 56.99 26.84
CA LEU A 868 19.60 56.88 28.01
C LEU A 868 19.03 55.41 27.98
N THR A 869 19.08 54.61 29.06
CA THR A 869 18.03 54.31 30.06
C THR A 869 16.97 53.25 29.72
N GLU A 870 16.92 52.21 30.56
CA GLU A 870 15.68 51.60 31.09
C GLU A 870 14.97 52.57 32.06
N PRO A 871 13.68 52.37 32.43
CA PRO A 871 13.40 51.60 33.66
C PRO A 871 12.02 50.90 33.77
N GLN A 872 11.98 49.88 34.65
CA GLN A 872 10.98 49.54 35.68
C GLN A 872 9.46 49.49 35.39
N SER A 873 8.80 48.37 35.78
CA SER A 873 7.97 48.22 37.01
C SER A 873 6.77 47.24 36.87
N SER A 874 6.60 46.41 37.91
CA SER A 874 5.40 45.78 38.52
C SER A 874 4.02 45.73 37.81
N SER A 875 3.36 44.55 37.89
CA SER A 875 2.16 44.26 38.74
C SER A 875 1.08 43.36 38.10
N SER A 876 0.49 42.52 38.96
CA SER A 876 -0.91 42.06 39.04
C SER A 876 -1.44 40.86 38.21
N CYS A 877 -2.20 40.04 38.96
CA CYS A 877 -3.00 38.88 38.62
C CYS A 877 -4.15 39.16 37.63
N PHE A 878 -4.56 38.14 36.87
CA PHE A 878 -5.99 37.87 36.59
C PHE A 878 -6.20 36.37 36.29
N ASN A 879 -7.17 35.77 37.00
CA ASN A 879 -7.77 34.47 36.70
C ASN A 879 -8.78 34.62 35.56
N SER A 880 -8.90 33.60 34.70
CA SER A 880 -10.19 33.12 34.18
C SER A 880 -10.05 31.72 33.59
N GLU A 881 -10.82 30.79 34.15
CA GLU A 881 -11.13 29.46 33.63
C GLU A 881 -11.93 29.55 32.32
N LEU A 882 -11.79 28.56 31.42
CA LEU A 882 -12.92 27.78 30.86
C LEU A 882 -12.42 26.58 30.06
N HIS A 883 -13.14 25.47 30.27
CA HIS A 883 -12.99 24.12 29.77
C HIS A 883 -13.05 23.95 28.24
N GLU A 884 -12.36 22.93 27.72
CA GLU A 884 -13.01 21.87 26.94
C GLU A 884 -12.19 20.57 26.95
N GLN A 885 -12.87 19.46 26.68
CA GLN A 885 -12.66 18.12 27.20
C GLN A 885 -12.17 17.14 26.10
N SER A 886 -11.10 16.39 26.42
CA SER A 886 -10.79 14.97 26.09
C SER A 886 -10.60 14.47 24.62
N PRO A 887 -9.98 13.28 24.40
CA PRO A 887 -9.25 12.40 25.33
C PRO A 887 -7.80 12.04 24.92
N GLU A 888 -6.98 11.82 25.94
CA GLU A 888 -5.69 11.13 25.90
C GLU A 888 -5.85 9.62 25.61
N VAL A 889 -5.05 9.10 24.66
CA VAL A 889 -4.65 7.69 24.64
C VAL A 889 -3.35 7.57 25.45
N ARG A 890 -3.46 7.00 26.65
CA ARG A 890 -2.32 6.65 27.51
C ARG A 890 -1.44 5.59 26.82
N PHE A 891 -0.25 5.99 26.37
CA PHE A 891 0.89 5.07 26.32
C PHE A 891 1.75 5.30 27.56
N THR A 892 1.90 4.23 28.34
CA THR A 892 2.70 4.16 29.55
C THR A 892 4.19 4.29 29.22
N ASN A 893 4.74 5.50 29.36
CA ASN A 893 6.18 5.73 29.35
C ASN A 893 6.81 5.26 30.67
N GLY A 894 7.17 3.97 30.72
CA GLY A 894 8.11 3.42 31.70
C GLY A 894 9.41 3.07 31.00
N ARG A 895 10.30 4.05 30.78
CA ARG A 895 11.74 3.91 30.44
C ARG A 895 12.32 5.30 30.16
N ASN A 896 12.70 6.03 31.20
CA ASN A 896 13.44 7.29 31.03
C ASN A 896 14.39 7.61 32.20
N GLU A 897 15.04 6.59 32.77
CA GLU A 897 15.96 6.78 33.91
C GLU A 897 17.32 6.03 33.79
N ILE A 898 17.81 5.75 32.57
CA ILE A 898 19.15 5.12 32.44
C ILE A 898 20.18 6.02 31.74
N PHE A 899 19.81 7.20 31.23
CA PHE A 899 20.76 8.11 30.57
C PHE A 899 20.97 9.47 31.24
N ASN A 900 20.36 9.74 32.41
CA ASN A 900 20.57 10.98 33.16
C ASN A 900 21.59 10.85 34.30
N GLY A 901 22.64 10.06 34.07
CA GLY A 901 23.80 9.96 34.94
C GLY A 901 25.02 9.53 34.13
N PHE A 902 25.42 10.37 33.17
CA PHE A 902 26.64 10.22 32.39
C PHE A 902 27.48 11.50 32.45
#